data_AF-A0A3N6BMQ9-F1
#
_entry.id   AF-A0A3N6BMQ9-F1
#
_cell.length_a   1.000
_cell.length_b   1.000
_cell.length_c   1.000
_cell.angle_alpha   90.00
_cell.angle_beta   90.00
_cell.angle_gamma   90.00
#
_symmetry.space_group_name_H-M   'P 1'
#
loop_
_entity.id
_entity.type
_entity.pdbx_description
1 polymer ?
#
loop_
_entity_poly.entity_id
_entity_poly.type
_entity_poly.pdbx_seq_one_letter_code
_entity_poly.pdbx_strand_id
1 'polypeptide(L)'
;MKLGLAFYTQPPDLGTLFKELSLRGLRRVTVISRSQDDRIRAHKLGVGPNYWAILLLFTAILLGILLEVPFVLLPVVGLFGGAAGWLIGRRLGSGISRKVVRQYQRWVLRDETLVLVDATGQDLEQVFRVFHLTEDMSPAVFFIRSFDLPTAADAEERREPVAGERLKSEASRLASSHRLAPPEAQTRRLLDRLTHYETTIRKVVRDLNESLGVEQAVSPAAEWLLDNAYVTQAHATDFRRNLPGKSTHLLPVLATDESPRQAGDFRGTGQQSGPTRVQHVAHELVLWTDSKLNRDNITAFIQAYQSLVPLTIAELWLLPLMFRFALIEQLHLRSIEVARRQHERELADFWANRLLHAARRDPDELLLVLAELARQTPDLQPHFAVRLIGHLHEEEAALSAVQNWLEREFDSPLQEVIRQEQARQAVDKVSVANAITSLRYLGESDWTELFEELSRVDRILRQDRSGAYSRSDFRTRDRCRQAVEEISRLSAKPEVQVAYEALRLAERAAASDDGAPPPPKMKLAEYYLIDEGRPELEAAVRCPVPLARRLLRFLYRHATPIYLGSIALITALILGLGVFLSDAFRNPWIVFFFVLLGVFPSSEIAIQLVNYLVSSLIPPRILPKLSFEKTGVPDDCKTLVIVPMILLTPGSIRNQLRRLEVNFLANRNPNLVFGLLSDFPDAPTADRPEDPALFQVAASGIKELNEKYQGDNFYLFHRDRVWSESERAWIGWERKRGKLEELNCLLNEEPHPWGELSGQSYRPRPEILLHIGVPAGLKGIRYVITLDADTQLPPRTGRRLIETIAHPLNEAELAEGGERIIGGYAIIQPRVSTSLPDAIATRFTRLFCEPGGTDPYTPAVSDAHQVLF
;
A
#
# COMPACT_ATOMS: atom_id res chain seq x y z
N MET A 1 -31.48 -21.26 -0.85
CA MET A 1 -31.81 -22.54 -0.18
C MET A 1 -30.88 -23.60 -0.74
N LYS A 2 -30.28 -24.46 0.09
CA LYS A 2 -29.39 -25.55 -0.36
C LYS A 2 -29.99 -26.88 0.09
N LEU A 3 -30.19 -27.81 -0.84
CA LEU A 3 -30.83 -29.11 -0.59
C LEU A 3 -29.82 -30.22 -0.86
N GLY A 4 -29.60 -31.09 0.12
CA GLY A 4 -28.95 -32.38 -0.06
C GLY A 4 -29.97 -33.44 -0.47
N LEU A 5 -29.64 -34.22 -1.49
CA LEU A 5 -30.46 -35.27 -2.08
C LEU A 5 -29.65 -36.56 -2.05
N ALA A 6 -30.12 -37.59 -1.38
CA ALA A 6 -29.50 -38.92 -1.45
C ALA A 6 -30.51 -39.92 -2.00
N PHE A 7 -30.16 -40.56 -3.11
CA PHE A 7 -30.96 -41.56 -3.77
C PHE A 7 -30.43 -42.95 -3.45
N TYR A 8 -31.31 -43.79 -2.89
CA TYR A 8 -31.02 -45.16 -2.52
C TYR A 8 -31.83 -46.12 -3.39
N THR A 9 -31.17 -47.16 -3.91
CA THR A 9 -31.79 -48.25 -4.69
C THR A 9 -32.56 -49.24 -3.81
N GLN A 10 -32.28 -49.27 -2.50
CA GLN A 10 -33.04 -50.00 -1.49
C GLN A 10 -33.32 -49.07 -0.30
N PRO A 11 -34.44 -49.23 0.43
CA PRO A 11 -34.80 -48.32 1.52
C PRO A 11 -33.74 -48.37 2.64
N PRO A 12 -33.09 -47.24 3.00
CA PRO A 12 -32.09 -47.20 4.07
C PRO A 12 -32.75 -47.37 5.44
N ASP A 13 -31.96 -47.73 6.46
CA ASP A 13 -32.42 -47.72 7.86
C ASP A 13 -32.68 -46.28 8.31
N LEU A 14 -33.95 -45.87 8.20
CA LEU A 14 -34.41 -44.53 8.54
C LEU A 14 -34.20 -44.18 10.01
N GLY A 15 -34.13 -45.17 10.92
CA GLY A 15 -33.93 -44.94 12.35
C GLY A 15 -32.51 -44.46 12.65
N THR A 16 -31.52 -45.16 12.11
CA THR A 16 -30.09 -44.84 12.30
C THR A 16 -29.70 -43.56 11.57
N LEU A 17 -30.16 -43.38 10.32
CA LEU A 17 -29.92 -42.17 9.53
C LEU A 17 -30.51 -40.91 10.22
N PHE A 18 -31.73 -41.00 10.75
CA PHE A 18 -32.36 -39.89 11.46
C PHE A 18 -31.64 -39.56 12.76
N LYS A 19 -31.20 -40.58 13.50
CA LYS A 19 -30.45 -40.39 14.74
C LYS A 19 -29.17 -39.59 14.47
N GLU A 20 -28.38 -39.98 13.48
CA GLU A 20 -27.15 -39.28 13.07
C GLU A 20 -27.41 -37.85 12.59
N LEU A 21 -28.40 -37.64 11.71
CA LEU A 21 -28.78 -36.29 11.26
C LEU A 21 -29.25 -35.41 12.43
N SER A 22 -30.01 -35.97 13.37
CA SER A 22 -30.54 -35.25 14.53
C SER A 22 -29.46 -34.87 15.55
N LEU A 23 -28.46 -35.74 15.77
CA LEU A 23 -27.29 -35.48 16.63
C LEU A 23 -26.46 -34.31 16.12
N ARG A 24 -26.42 -34.12 14.80
CA ARG A 24 -25.71 -33.01 14.13
C ARG A 24 -26.58 -31.78 13.91
N GLY A 25 -27.79 -31.73 14.48
CA GLY A 25 -28.68 -30.56 14.41
C GLY A 25 -29.50 -30.43 13.12
N LEU A 26 -29.41 -31.40 12.20
CA LEU A 26 -30.09 -31.39 10.91
C LEU A 26 -31.50 -31.98 11.03
N ARG A 27 -32.47 -31.10 11.32
CA ARG A 27 -33.85 -31.51 11.67
C ARG A 27 -34.87 -31.37 10.54
N ARG A 28 -34.47 -30.84 9.38
CA ARG A 28 -35.35 -30.64 8.21
C ARG A 28 -35.13 -31.72 7.17
N VAL A 29 -35.67 -32.91 7.43
CA VAL A 29 -35.48 -34.09 6.59
C VAL A 29 -36.83 -34.59 6.05
N THR A 30 -36.89 -34.96 4.77
CA THR A 30 -38.07 -35.59 4.15
C THR A 30 -37.63 -36.77 3.31
N VAL A 31 -38.30 -37.91 3.47
CA VAL A 31 -38.01 -39.13 2.71
C VAL A 31 -39.16 -39.39 1.76
N ILE A 32 -38.84 -39.61 0.49
CA ILE A 32 -39.78 -39.93 -0.57
C ILE A 32 -39.41 -41.32 -1.06
N SER A 33 -40.35 -42.26 -1.06
CA SER A 33 -40.17 -43.61 -1.62
C SER A 33 -41.21 -43.85 -2.69
N ARG A 34 -40.82 -44.54 -3.77
CA ARG A 34 -41.73 -44.98 -4.84
C ARG A 34 -41.66 -46.51 -4.96
N SER A 35 -42.80 -47.15 -4.74
CA SER A 35 -42.97 -48.62 -4.79
C SER A 35 -43.10 -49.15 -6.23
N GLN A 36 -42.89 -50.45 -6.46
CA GLN A 36 -43.18 -51.14 -7.73
C GLN A 36 -44.59 -50.86 -8.29
N ASP A 37 -45.62 -50.81 -7.44
CA ASP A 37 -47.01 -50.49 -7.81
C ASP A 37 -47.26 -48.98 -8.10
N ASP A 38 -46.21 -48.22 -8.38
CA ASP A 38 -46.24 -46.78 -8.65
C ASP A 38 -46.80 -45.89 -7.51
N ARG A 39 -46.81 -46.42 -6.28
CA ARG A 39 -47.27 -45.68 -5.10
C ARG A 39 -46.14 -44.83 -4.51
N ILE A 40 -46.33 -43.51 -4.53
CA ILE A 40 -45.40 -42.53 -3.93
C ILE A 40 -45.80 -42.25 -2.47
N ARG A 41 -44.87 -42.47 -1.52
CA ARG A 41 -45.04 -42.13 -0.11
C ARG A 41 -43.99 -41.10 0.32
N ALA A 42 -44.44 -39.97 0.86
CA ALA A 42 -43.55 -38.96 1.46
C ALA A 42 -43.71 -38.94 2.98
N HIS A 43 -42.65 -39.31 3.70
CA HIS A 43 -42.57 -39.26 5.15
C HIS A 43 -41.75 -38.03 5.57
N LYS A 44 -42.37 -37.13 6.35
CA LYS A 44 -41.61 -36.05 7.01
C LYS A 44 -41.01 -36.61 8.28
N LEU A 45 -39.69 -36.59 8.40
CA LEU A 45 -39.01 -36.99 9.62
C LEU A 45 -38.79 -35.74 10.48
N GLY A 46 -39.59 -35.64 11.54
CA GLY A 46 -39.54 -34.55 12.50
C GLY A 46 -40.65 -34.68 13.55
N VAL A 47 -40.36 -34.22 14.76
CA VAL A 47 -41.33 -34.19 15.86
C VAL A 47 -42.42 -33.18 15.52
N GLY A 48 -43.64 -33.66 15.22
CA GLY A 48 -44.74 -32.81 14.77
C GLY A 48 -45.09 -31.70 15.78
N PRO A 49 -45.73 -30.60 15.33
CA PRO A 49 -46.08 -29.48 16.22
C PRO A 49 -46.98 -29.91 17.38
N ASN A 50 -47.71 -31.02 17.22
CA ASN A 50 -48.57 -31.60 18.25
C ASN A 50 -47.78 -32.17 19.43
N TYR A 51 -46.59 -32.75 19.21
CA TYR A 51 -45.77 -33.26 20.30
C TYR A 51 -45.20 -32.12 21.14
N TRP A 52 -44.73 -31.04 20.51
CA TRP A 52 -44.30 -29.83 21.23
C TRP A 52 -45.46 -29.16 21.97
N ALA A 53 -46.66 -29.15 21.37
CA ALA A 53 -47.87 -28.67 22.03
C ALA A 53 -48.18 -29.49 23.28
N ILE A 54 -48.13 -30.82 23.21
CA ILE A 54 -48.39 -31.71 24.35
C ILE A 54 -47.30 -31.56 25.42
N LEU A 55 -46.02 -31.55 25.02
CA LEU A 55 -44.88 -31.39 25.94
C LEU A 55 -44.98 -30.08 26.73
N LEU A 56 -45.21 -28.96 26.03
CA LEU A 56 -45.33 -27.63 26.66
C LEU A 56 -46.66 -27.40 27.38
N LEU A 57 -47.74 -28.05 26.96
CA LEU A 57 -48.99 -28.13 27.73
C LEU A 57 -48.74 -28.76 29.09
N PHE A 58 -48.13 -29.95 29.13
CA PHE A 58 -47.86 -30.67 30.37
C PHE A 58 -46.81 -29.98 31.24
N THR A 59 -45.73 -29.45 30.66
CA THR A 59 -44.72 -28.70 31.45
C THR A 59 -45.26 -27.38 31.97
N ALA A 60 -46.11 -26.67 31.23
CA ALA A 60 -46.76 -25.45 31.73
C ALA A 60 -47.74 -25.73 32.87
N ILE A 61 -48.50 -26.83 32.79
CA ILE A 61 -49.38 -27.28 33.89
C ILE A 61 -48.54 -27.68 35.11
N LEU A 62 -47.47 -28.46 34.92
CA LEU A 62 -46.57 -28.89 36.00
C LEU A 62 -45.89 -27.69 36.68
N LEU A 63 -45.40 -26.73 35.89
CA LEU A 63 -44.79 -25.51 36.39
C LEU A 63 -45.81 -24.62 37.10
N GLY A 64 -47.05 -24.54 36.60
CA GLY A 64 -48.15 -23.86 37.27
C GLY A 64 -48.49 -24.47 38.63
N ILE A 65 -48.42 -25.80 38.77
CA ILE A 65 -48.58 -26.49 40.04
C ILE A 65 -47.40 -26.17 40.98
N LEU A 66 -46.17 -26.17 40.47
CA LEU A 66 -44.96 -25.89 41.25
C LEU A 66 -44.89 -24.44 41.76
N LEU A 67 -45.50 -23.50 41.03
CA LEU A 67 -45.56 -22.07 41.35
C LEU A 67 -46.85 -21.68 42.09
N GLU A 68 -47.61 -22.65 42.60
CA GLU A 68 -48.86 -22.45 43.37
C GLU A 68 -49.93 -21.61 42.65
N VAL A 69 -50.01 -21.72 41.31
CA VAL A 69 -51.05 -21.04 40.53
C VAL A 69 -52.43 -21.60 40.91
N PRO A 70 -53.47 -20.76 41.13
CA PRO A 70 -54.82 -21.21 41.48
C PRO A 70 -55.34 -22.28 40.52
N PHE A 71 -55.96 -23.33 41.05
CA PHE A 71 -56.38 -24.50 40.27
C PHE A 71 -57.28 -24.14 39.07
N VAL A 72 -58.09 -23.08 39.20
CA VAL A 72 -58.99 -22.58 38.15
C VAL A 72 -58.24 -22.01 36.93
N LEU A 73 -56.98 -21.56 37.11
CA LEU A 73 -56.14 -20.97 36.06
C LEU A 73 -55.19 -21.96 35.39
N LEU A 74 -54.98 -23.15 35.96
CA LEU A 74 -54.14 -24.21 35.37
C LEU A 74 -54.56 -24.61 33.93
N PRO A 75 -55.85 -24.73 33.56
CA PRO A 75 -56.24 -25.04 32.18
C PRO A 75 -55.85 -23.94 31.20
N VAL A 76 -55.90 -22.68 31.63
CA VAL A 76 -55.54 -21.50 30.81
C VAL A 76 -54.03 -21.46 30.60
N VAL A 77 -53.24 -21.67 31.65
CA VAL A 77 -51.77 -21.77 31.58
C VAL A 77 -51.36 -22.94 30.68
N GLY A 78 -52.03 -24.08 30.81
CA GLY A 78 -51.85 -25.23 29.93
C GLY A 78 -52.15 -24.90 28.47
N LEU A 79 -53.29 -24.27 28.18
CA LEU A 79 -53.65 -23.84 26.82
C LEU A 79 -52.63 -22.88 26.21
N PHE A 80 -52.11 -21.93 26.99
CA PHE A 80 -51.03 -21.04 26.55
C PHE A 80 -49.73 -21.79 26.29
N GLY A 81 -49.35 -22.72 27.17
CA GLY A 81 -48.19 -23.60 26.96
C GLY A 81 -48.34 -24.47 25.71
N GLY A 82 -49.51 -25.05 25.50
CA GLY A 82 -49.83 -25.84 24.31
C GLY A 82 -49.82 -25.03 23.02
N ALA A 83 -50.39 -23.82 23.03
CA ALA A 83 -50.38 -22.91 21.89
C ALA A 83 -48.95 -22.41 21.57
N ALA A 84 -48.18 -22.03 22.60
CA ALA A 84 -46.77 -21.67 22.45
C ALA A 84 -45.96 -22.85 21.90
N GLY A 85 -46.17 -24.05 22.43
CA GLY A 85 -45.51 -25.27 21.94
C GLY A 85 -45.88 -25.64 20.52
N TRP A 86 -47.14 -25.46 20.13
CA TRP A 86 -47.56 -25.64 18.74
C TRP A 86 -46.87 -24.65 17.79
N LEU A 87 -46.75 -23.39 18.20
CA LEU A 87 -46.14 -22.32 17.41
C LEU A 87 -44.62 -22.47 17.30
N ILE A 88 -43.96 -22.85 18.40
CA ILE A 88 -42.54 -23.23 18.49
C ILE A 88 -42.28 -24.47 17.62
N GLY A 89 -43.11 -25.51 17.76
CA GLY A 89 -43.03 -26.73 16.95
C GLY A 89 -43.26 -26.47 15.45
N ARG A 90 -44.09 -25.49 15.09
CA ARG A 90 -44.27 -25.05 13.70
C ARG A 90 -43.06 -24.30 13.15
N ARG A 91 -42.34 -23.55 14.00
CA ARG A 91 -41.13 -22.78 13.61
C ARG A 91 -39.89 -23.68 13.53
N LEU A 92 -39.70 -24.56 14.53
CA LEU A 92 -38.57 -25.51 14.62
C LEU A 92 -38.77 -26.77 13.76
N GLY A 93 -40.00 -27.24 13.58
CA GLY A 93 -40.36 -28.49 12.90
C GLY A 93 -40.95 -28.30 11.50
N SER A 94 -40.71 -27.17 10.84
CA SER A 94 -41.08 -26.99 9.44
C SER A 94 -40.18 -27.86 8.55
N GLY A 95 -40.52 -29.14 8.41
CA GLY A 95 -39.97 -29.99 7.36
C GLY A 95 -40.17 -29.34 5.99
N ILE A 96 -39.34 -29.72 5.02
CA ILE A 96 -39.21 -29.11 3.69
C ILE A 96 -40.59 -28.75 3.08
N SER A 97 -40.65 -27.58 2.42
CA SER A 97 -41.90 -27.01 1.92
C SER A 97 -42.63 -28.01 1.00
N ARG A 98 -43.98 -28.06 1.08
CA ARG A 98 -44.77 -29.00 0.26
C ARG A 98 -44.56 -28.78 -1.25
N LYS A 99 -44.25 -27.54 -1.67
CA LYS A 99 -43.95 -27.21 -3.07
C LYS A 99 -42.65 -27.86 -3.53
N VAL A 100 -41.59 -27.76 -2.71
CA VAL A 100 -40.30 -28.41 -2.97
C VAL A 100 -40.47 -29.93 -2.97
N VAL A 101 -41.11 -30.51 -1.95
CA VAL A 101 -41.36 -31.97 -1.92
C VAL A 101 -42.10 -32.46 -3.18
N ARG A 102 -43.13 -31.75 -3.64
CA ARG A 102 -43.86 -32.10 -4.89
C ARG A 102 -43.01 -32.01 -6.15
N GLN A 103 -42.05 -31.08 -6.20
CA GLN A 103 -41.13 -30.96 -7.33
C GLN A 103 -40.22 -32.19 -7.39
N TYR A 104 -39.56 -32.52 -6.27
CA TYR A 104 -38.62 -33.64 -6.18
C TYR A 104 -39.29 -35.02 -6.23
N GLN A 105 -40.56 -35.14 -5.82
CA GLN A 105 -41.35 -36.36 -5.98
C GLN A 105 -41.42 -36.85 -7.43
N ARG A 106 -41.37 -35.93 -8.41
CA ARG A 106 -41.42 -36.28 -9.84
C ARG A 106 -40.12 -36.91 -10.36
N TRP A 107 -39.03 -36.75 -9.61
CA TRP A 107 -37.69 -37.18 -10.01
C TRP A 107 -37.26 -38.49 -9.34
N VAL A 108 -38.14 -39.12 -8.57
CA VAL A 108 -37.91 -40.43 -7.94
C VAL A 108 -38.42 -41.53 -8.88
N LEU A 109 -37.53 -42.43 -9.28
CA LEU A 109 -37.84 -43.58 -10.16
C LEU A 109 -38.47 -44.73 -9.36
N ARG A 110 -39.01 -45.75 -10.04
CA ARG A 110 -39.59 -46.94 -9.37
C ARG A 110 -38.52 -47.65 -8.53
N ASP A 111 -38.87 -48.17 -7.36
CA ASP A 111 -37.92 -48.79 -6.41
C ASP A 111 -36.73 -47.90 -6.07
N GLU A 112 -37.01 -46.63 -5.79
CA GLU A 112 -36.02 -45.67 -5.35
C GLU A 112 -36.54 -44.92 -4.12
N THR A 113 -35.63 -44.66 -3.18
CA THR A 113 -35.90 -43.84 -1.99
C THR A 113 -35.00 -42.63 -2.01
N LEU A 114 -35.60 -41.44 -2.06
CA LEU A 114 -34.95 -40.14 -1.99
C LEU A 114 -35.03 -39.59 -0.57
N VAL A 115 -33.88 -39.31 0.04
CA VAL A 115 -33.76 -38.54 1.27
C VAL A 115 -33.41 -37.09 0.91
N LEU A 116 -34.30 -36.16 1.26
CA LEU A 116 -34.07 -34.73 1.15
C LEU A 116 -33.69 -34.14 2.51
N VAL A 117 -32.61 -33.36 2.54
CA VAL A 117 -32.18 -32.59 3.71
C VAL A 117 -32.04 -31.13 3.32
N ASP A 118 -32.74 -30.23 4.03
CA ASP A 118 -32.49 -28.79 3.93
C ASP A 118 -31.31 -28.44 4.84
N ALA A 119 -30.19 -28.09 4.22
CA ALA A 119 -28.90 -27.89 4.87
C ALA A 119 -28.44 -26.44 4.66
N THR A 120 -27.75 -25.87 5.66
CA THR A 120 -27.12 -24.56 5.54
C THR A 120 -25.61 -24.71 5.38
N GLY A 121 -24.92 -23.74 4.77
CA GLY A 121 -23.50 -23.79 4.36
C GLY A 121 -22.62 -24.92 4.93
N GLN A 122 -22.13 -24.79 6.16
CA GLN A 122 -21.19 -25.73 6.82
C GLN A 122 -21.77 -27.13 7.11
N ASP A 123 -23.07 -27.33 6.91
CA ASP A 123 -23.75 -28.61 7.14
C ASP A 123 -23.61 -29.56 5.95
N LEU A 124 -23.25 -29.09 4.75
CA LEU A 124 -23.26 -29.91 3.53
C LEU A 124 -22.25 -31.05 3.58
N GLU A 125 -21.02 -30.79 4.04
CA GLU A 125 -20.01 -31.83 4.25
C GLU A 125 -20.46 -32.83 5.33
N GLN A 126 -21.14 -32.35 6.37
CA GLN A 126 -21.67 -33.22 7.42
C GLN A 126 -22.79 -34.11 6.88
N VAL A 127 -23.70 -33.56 6.07
CA VAL A 127 -24.77 -34.29 5.38
C VAL A 127 -24.17 -35.34 4.45
N PHE A 128 -23.16 -34.95 3.67
CA PHE A 128 -22.44 -35.87 2.78
C PHE A 128 -21.84 -37.04 3.55
N ARG A 129 -21.11 -36.78 4.65
CA ARG A 129 -20.56 -37.83 5.51
C ARG A 129 -21.67 -38.71 6.09
N VAL A 130 -22.80 -38.15 6.52
CA VAL A 130 -23.92 -38.94 7.06
C VAL A 130 -24.55 -39.83 6.01
N PHE A 131 -24.69 -39.36 4.77
CA PHE A 131 -25.18 -40.22 3.68
C PHE A 131 -24.24 -41.39 3.36
N HIS A 132 -22.94 -41.27 3.66
CA HIS A 132 -21.91 -42.29 3.43
C HIS A 132 -21.54 -43.11 4.68
N LEU A 133 -22.11 -42.82 5.86
CA LEU A 133 -21.82 -43.53 7.13
C LEU A 133 -22.42 -44.95 7.19
N THR A 134 -23.25 -45.34 6.24
CA THR A 134 -23.92 -46.65 6.23
C THR A 134 -23.11 -47.57 5.33
N GLU A 135 -22.16 -48.31 5.90
CA GLU A 135 -21.09 -49.06 5.19
C GLU A 135 -21.58 -50.09 4.14
N ASP A 136 -22.87 -50.43 4.10
CA ASP A 136 -23.41 -51.44 3.19
C ASP A 136 -23.90 -50.89 1.83
N MET A 137 -24.14 -49.57 1.67
CA MET A 137 -24.78 -49.02 0.45
C MET A 137 -24.25 -47.62 0.08
N SER A 138 -23.79 -47.42 -1.16
CA SER A 138 -23.35 -46.12 -1.68
C SER A 138 -24.51 -45.39 -2.39
N PRO A 139 -25.20 -44.42 -1.74
CA PRO A 139 -26.26 -43.66 -2.41
C PRO A 139 -25.70 -42.70 -3.45
N ALA A 140 -26.50 -42.40 -4.47
CA ALA A 140 -26.18 -41.30 -5.38
C ALA A 140 -26.56 -39.97 -4.68
N VAL A 141 -25.56 -39.21 -4.27
CA VAL A 141 -25.75 -37.95 -3.53
C VAL A 141 -25.58 -36.74 -4.44
N PHE A 142 -26.55 -35.83 -4.40
CA PHE A 142 -26.52 -34.56 -5.14
C PHE A 142 -26.86 -33.40 -4.21
N PHE A 143 -26.31 -32.23 -4.52
CA PHE A 143 -26.63 -31.01 -3.80
C PHE A 143 -27.15 -29.99 -4.80
N ILE A 144 -28.39 -29.51 -4.58
CA ILE A 144 -29.00 -28.49 -5.43
C ILE A 144 -29.09 -27.18 -4.66
N ARG A 145 -28.57 -26.12 -5.28
CA ARG A 145 -28.47 -24.78 -4.71
C ARG A 145 -29.36 -23.82 -5.50
N SER A 146 -30.00 -22.86 -4.83
CA SER A 146 -30.60 -21.73 -5.54
C SER A 146 -29.50 -20.79 -6.02
N PHE A 147 -29.43 -20.58 -7.34
CA PHE A 147 -28.55 -19.58 -7.92
C PHE A 147 -29.18 -18.19 -7.76
N ASP A 148 -28.90 -17.52 -6.63
CA ASP A 148 -29.39 -16.18 -6.32
C ASP A 148 -28.41 -15.07 -6.78
N LEU A 149 -27.64 -15.31 -7.84
CA LEU A 149 -26.70 -14.35 -8.42
C LEU A 149 -27.34 -13.70 -9.66
N PRO A 150 -27.04 -12.42 -9.96
CA PRO A 150 -27.61 -11.72 -11.11
C PRO A 150 -27.40 -12.49 -12.41
N THR A 151 -28.44 -12.52 -13.24
CA THR A 151 -28.48 -13.24 -14.52
C THR A 151 -27.59 -12.55 -15.55
N ALA A 152 -26.93 -13.33 -16.40
CA ALA A 152 -25.84 -12.99 -17.32
C ALA A 152 -26.11 -11.92 -18.40
N ALA A 153 -27.20 -11.15 -18.32
CA ALA A 153 -27.43 -10.01 -19.22
C ALA A 153 -26.34 -8.92 -19.09
N ASP A 154 -25.59 -8.91 -17.97
CA ASP A 154 -24.48 -7.99 -17.72
C ASP A 154 -23.07 -8.61 -17.97
N ALA A 155 -22.98 -9.87 -18.42
CA ALA A 155 -21.72 -10.62 -18.49
C ALA A 155 -21.02 -10.62 -19.88
N GLU A 156 -21.55 -9.85 -20.85
CA GLU A 156 -21.28 -10.05 -22.27
C GLU A 156 -20.36 -9.02 -22.94
N GLU A 157 -19.38 -8.45 -22.23
CA GLU A 157 -18.27 -7.73 -22.89
C GLU A 157 -16.95 -8.45 -22.69
N ARG A 158 -16.79 -9.61 -23.35
CA ARG A 158 -15.46 -10.12 -23.65
C ARG A 158 -15.04 -9.63 -25.03
N ARG A 159 -13.99 -8.81 -25.07
CA ARG A 159 -13.36 -8.38 -26.31
C ARG A 159 -12.22 -9.33 -26.67
N GLU A 160 -11.95 -9.47 -27.96
CA GLU A 160 -10.73 -10.17 -28.39
C GLU A 160 -9.51 -9.41 -27.85
N PRO A 161 -8.51 -10.09 -27.26
CA PRO A 161 -7.34 -9.43 -26.71
C PRO A 161 -6.54 -8.78 -27.84
N VAL A 162 -6.22 -7.51 -27.66
CA VAL A 162 -5.51 -6.67 -28.62
C VAL A 162 -4.14 -6.33 -28.07
N ALA A 163 -3.11 -6.41 -28.93
CA ALA A 163 -1.73 -6.07 -28.58
C ALA A 163 -1.08 -5.20 -29.67
N GLY A 164 0.03 -4.56 -29.32
CA GLY A 164 0.86 -3.79 -30.25
C GLY A 164 0.16 -2.54 -30.81
N GLU A 165 0.24 -2.33 -32.13
CA GLU A 165 -0.28 -1.13 -32.79
C GLU A 165 -1.79 -0.95 -32.64
N ARG A 166 -2.55 -2.06 -32.66
CA ARG A 166 -4.00 -2.00 -32.46
C ARG A 166 -4.36 -1.47 -31.05
N LEU A 167 -3.57 -1.82 -30.03
CA LEU A 167 -3.78 -1.32 -28.66
C LEU A 167 -3.53 0.20 -28.57
N LYS A 168 -2.53 0.70 -29.29
CA LYS A 168 -2.24 2.15 -29.38
C LYS A 168 -3.33 2.92 -30.14
N SER A 169 -3.87 2.35 -31.23
CA SER A 169 -4.96 2.99 -31.96
C SER A 169 -6.23 3.08 -31.11
N GLU A 170 -6.52 2.03 -30.33
CA GLU A 170 -7.64 2.02 -29.39
C GLU A 170 -7.47 3.04 -28.27
N ALA A 171 -6.27 3.18 -27.71
CA ALA A 171 -5.95 4.21 -26.73
C ALA A 171 -6.17 5.63 -27.28
N SER A 172 -5.79 5.86 -28.54
CA SER A 172 -5.96 7.15 -29.21
C SER A 172 -7.44 7.44 -29.49
N ARG A 173 -8.19 6.42 -29.92
CA ARG A 173 -9.65 6.52 -30.10
C ARG A 173 -10.34 6.87 -28.78
N LEU A 174 -9.95 6.21 -27.69
CA LEU A 174 -10.45 6.48 -26.35
C LEU A 174 -10.16 7.91 -25.89
N ALA A 175 -8.94 8.41 -26.12
CA ALA A 175 -8.60 9.79 -25.78
C ALA A 175 -9.45 10.81 -26.56
N SER A 176 -9.80 10.51 -27.82
CA SER A 176 -10.64 11.39 -28.64
C SER A 176 -12.12 11.42 -28.22
N SER A 177 -12.62 10.36 -27.57
CA SER A 177 -14.02 10.27 -27.14
C SER A 177 -14.29 10.90 -25.77
N HIS A 178 -13.26 11.08 -24.94
CA HIS A 178 -13.41 11.60 -23.58
C HIS A 178 -13.80 13.09 -23.56
N ARG A 179 -14.96 13.36 -22.99
CA ARG A 179 -15.44 14.71 -22.64
C ARG A 179 -15.45 14.86 -21.12
N LEU A 180 -14.86 15.94 -20.61
CA LEU A 180 -14.73 16.16 -19.17
C LEU A 180 -15.92 16.94 -18.61
N ALA A 181 -16.48 16.42 -17.51
CA ALA A 181 -17.45 17.07 -16.64
C ALA A 181 -16.74 17.69 -15.42
N PRO A 182 -17.40 18.63 -14.70
CA PRO A 182 -16.87 19.14 -13.44
C PRO A 182 -16.56 18.00 -12.45
N PRO A 183 -15.48 18.14 -11.65
CA PRO A 183 -15.05 17.08 -10.75
C PRO A 183 -16.06 16.87 -9.62
N GLU A 184 -16.30 15.60 -9.27
CA GLU A 184 -17.27 15.19 -8.27
C GLU A 184 -16.68 14.14 -7.32
N ALA A 185 -17.24 14.04 -6.11
CA ALA A 185 -16.82 13.09 -5.10
C ALA A 185 -17.14 11.64 -5.49
N GLN A 186 -16.15 10.88 -5.98
CA GLN A 186 -16.35 9.47 -6.38
C GLN A 186 -15.89 8.44 -5.33
N THR A 187 -15.25 8.86 -4.23
CA THR A 187 -14.70 7.93 -3.20
C THR A 187 -15.73 6.92 -2.72
N ARG A 188 -16.90 7.40 -2.27
CA ARG A 188 -17.93 6.54 -1.68
C ARG A 188 -18.44 5.52 -2.68
N ARG A 189 -18.70 5.94 -3.92
CA ARG A 189 -19.14 5.07 -5.02
C ARG A 189 -18.14 3.94 -5.30
N LEU A 190 -16.86 4.26 -5.37
CA LEU A 190 -15.81 3.26 -5.60
C LEU A 190 -15.73 2.26 -4.45
N LEU A 191 -15.84 2.72 -3.20
CA LEU A 191 -15.83 1.86 -2.02
C LEU A 191 -17.06 0.95 -1.94
N ASP A 192 -18.24 1.47 -2.28
CA ASP A 192 -19.49 0.71 -2.29
C ASP A 192 -19.44 -0.39 -3.37
N ARG A 193 -18.98 -0.07 -4.60
CA ARG A 193 -18.78 -1.06 -5.68
C ARG A 193 -17.74 -2.11 -5.30
N LEU A 194 -16.58 -1.69 -4.76
CA LEU A 194 -15.55 -2.63 -4.33
C LEU A 194 -16.08 -3.60 -3.27
N THR A 195 -16.89 -3.10 -2.33
CA THR A 195 -17.52 -3.93 -1.30
C THR A 195 -18.52 -4.92 -1.90
N HIS A 196 -19.28 -4.50 -2.90
CA HIS A 196 -20.15 -5.40 -3.67
C HIS A 196 -19.35 -6.50 -4.40
N TYR A 197 -18.22 -6.15 -5.03
CA TYR A 197 -17.36 -7.11 -5.73
C TYR A 197 -16.76 -8.13 -4.77
N GLU A 198 -16.19 -7.66 -3.65
CA GLU A 198 -15.59 -8.53 -2.65
C GLU A 198 -16.61 -9.46 -2.00
N THR A 199 -17.79 -8.95 -1.64
CA THR A 199 -18.85 -9.79 -1.04
C THR A 199 -19.33 -10.87 -1.99
N THR A 200 -19.43 -10.56 -3.29
CA THR A 200 -19.80 -11.54 -4.31
C THR A 200 -18.70 -12.59 -4.51
N ILE A 201 -17.44 -12.18 -4.70
CA ILE A 201 -16.31 -13.12 -4.84
C ILE A 201 -16.22 -14.03 -3.61
N ARG A 202 -16.37 -13.47 -2.40
CA ARG A 202 -16.34 -14.25 -1.16
C ARG A 202 -17.50 -15.26 -1.05
N LYS A 203 -18.69 -14.90 -1.54
CA LYS A 203 -19.84 -15.81 -1.64
C LYS A 203 -19.52 -16.96 -2.60
N VAL A 204 -18.99 -16.66 -3.79
CA VAL A 204 -18.60 -17.65 -4.79
C VAL A 204 -17.51 -18.59 -4.25
N VAL A 205 -16.44 -18.06 -3.66
CA VAL A 205 -15.35 -18.87 -3.07
C VAL A 205 -15.88 -19.78 -1.97
N ARG A 206 -16.81 -19.31 -1.13
CA ARG A 206 -17.47 -20.15 -0.13
C ARG A 206 -18.26 -21.28 -0.79
N ASP A 207 -19.08 -20.96 -1.78
CA ASP A 207 -19.90 -21.94 -2.49
C ASP A 207 -19.00 -22.99 -3.18
N LEU A 208 -17.89 -22.59 -3.80
CA LEU A 208 -16.93 -23.51 -4.43
C LEU A 208 -16.22 -24.42 -3.41
N ASN A 209 -15.79 -23.88 -2.26
CA ASN A 209 -15.20 -24.69 -1.18
C ASN A 209 -16.18 -25.71 -0.62
N GLU A 210 -17.47 -25.35 -0.51
CA GLU A 210 -18.51 -26.31 -0.12
C GLU A 210 -18.68 -27.43 -1.15
N SER A 211 -18.53 -27.17 -2.45
CA SER A 211 -18.59 -28.23 -3.48
C SER A 211 -17.37 -29.17 -3.39
N LEU A 212 -16.17 -28.64 -3.13
CA LEU A 212 -14.97 -29.44 -2.87
C LEU A 212 -15.10 -30.35 -1.64
N GLY A 213 -15.71 -29.87 -0.55
CA GLY A 213 -15.93 -30.66 0.66
C GLY A 213 -16.86 -31.86 0.49
N VAL A 214 -17.60 -31.90 -0.63
CA VAL A 214 -18.50 -32.99 -1.01
C VAL A 214 -17.91 -33.78 -2.20
N GLU A 215 -16.59 -33.73 -2.38
CA GLU A 215 -15.85 -34.45 -3.43
C GLU A 215 -16.34 -34.15 -4.87
N GLN A 216 -17.01 -33.02 -5.07
CA GLN A 216 -17.40 -32.59 -6.41
C GLN A 216 -16.20 -31.95 -7.11
N ALA A 217 -15.84 -32.49 -8.26
CA ALA A 217 -14.78 -31.91 -9.08
C ALA A 217 -15.18 -30.51 -9.56
N VAL A 218 -14.28 -29.56 -9.36
CA VAL A 218 -14.42 -28.15 -9.75
C VAL A 218 -13.75 -27.90 -11.10
N SER A 219 -14.09 -26.78 -11.76
CA SER A 219 -13.42 -26.39 -13.00
C SER A 219 -12.00 -25.85 -12.72
N PRO A 220 -11.06 -25.92 -13.69
CA PRO A 220 -9.72 -25.35 -13.52
C PRO A 220 -9.71 -23.84 -13.21
N ALA A 221 -10.71 -23.09 -13.67
CA ALA A 221 -10.86 -21.67 -13.34
C ALA A 221 -11.36 -21.46 -11.90
N ALA A 222 -12.20 -22.37 -11.39
CA ALA A 222 -12.62 -22.38 -10.00
C ALA A 222 -11.46 -22.71 -9.05
N GLU A 223 -10.62 -23.70 -9.38
CA GLU A 223 -9.39 -24.01 -8.61
C GLU A 223 -8.50 -22.78 -8.50
N TRP A 224 -8.21 -22.13 -9.63
CA TRP A 224 -7.39 -20.92 -9.65
C TRP A 224 -7.97 -19.80 -8.80
N LEU A 225 -9.30 -19.61 -8.81
CA LEU A 225 -9.97 -18.60 -7.99
C LEU A 225 -9.89 -18.95 -6.49
N LEU A 226 -10.05 -20.22 -6.13
CA LEU A 226 -9.97 -20.70 -4.75
C LEU A 226 -8.56 -20.52 -4.18
N ASP A 227 -7.54 -20.97 -4.91
CA ASP A 227 -6.13 -20.91 -4.50
C ASP A 227 -5.66 -19.47 -4.27
N ASN A 228 -6.28 -18.50 -4.95
CA ASN A 228 -5.83 -17.11 -4.97
C ASN A 228 -6.85 -16.13 -4.38
N ALA A 229 -7.90 -16.60 -3.68
CA ALA A 229 -8.90 -15.73 -3.08
C ALA A 229 -8.30 -14.69 -2.12
N TYR A 230 -7.21 -15.05 -1.43
CA TYR A 230 -6.46 -14.17 -0.54
C TYR A 230 -5.82 -12.98 -1.26
N VAL A 231 -5.39 -13.14 -2.53
CA VAL A 231 -4.76 -12.08 -3.33
C VAL A 231 -5.77 -10.97 -3.61
N THR A 232 -6.98 -11.34 -4.03
CA THR A 232 -8.07 -10.39 -4.28
C THR A 232 -8.45 -9.62 -3.00
N GLN A 233 -8.53 -10.32 -1.86
CA GLN A 233 -8.84 -9.70 -0.58
C GLN A 233 -7.73 -8.74 -0.10
N ALA A 234 -6.47 -9.12 -0.28
CA ALA A 234 -5.32 -8.28 0.05
C ALA A 234 -5.36 -6.97 -0.76
N HIS A 235 -5.52 -7.05 -2.08
CA HIS A 235 -5.57 -5.86 -2.94
C HIS A 235 -6.83 -5.01 -2.74
N ALA A 236 -7.98 -5.62 -2.39
CA ALA A 236 -9.17 -4.85 -2.00
C ALA A 236 -8.93 -4.08 -0.70
N THR A 237 -8.22 -4.67 0.26
CA THR A 237 -7.84 -4.00 1.51
C THR A 237 -6.84 -2.87 1.27
N ASP A 238 -5.82 -3.11 0.45
CA ASP A 238 -4.86 -2.09 0.04
C ASP A 238 -5.53 -0.94 -0.70
N PHE A 239 -6.54 -1.25 -1.53
CA PHE A 239 -7.31 -0.21 -2.20
C PHE A 239 -8.01 0.71 -1.21
N ARG A 240 -8.68 0.14 -0.19
CA ARG A 240 -9.36 0.93 0.85
C ARG A 240 -8.41 1.80 1.67
N ARG A 241 -7.22 1.27 1.99
CA ARG A 241 -6.21 1.98 2.79
C ARG A 241 -5.60 3.14 2.02
N ASN A 242 -5.34 2.94 0.73
CA ASN A 242 -4.61 3.91 -0.10
C ASN A 242 -5.51 4.82 -0.93
N LEU A 243 -6.83 4.65 -0.90
CA LEU A 243 -7.75 5.57 -1.58
C LEU A 243 -7.82 6.90 -0.82
N PRO A 244 -7.30 8.01 -1.38
CA PRO A 244 -7.26 9.28 -0.68
C PRO A 244 -8.67 9.88 -0.56
N GLY A 245 -9.20 9.96 0.65
CA GLY A 245 -10.58 10.40 0.89
C GLY A 245 -10.90 11.80 0.34
N LYS A 246 -9.96 12.74 0.38
CA LYS A 246 -10.13 14.13 -0.10
C LYS A 246 -9.71 14.35 -1.55
N SER A 247 -8.87 13.50 -2.15
CA SER A 247 -8.25 13.77 -3.46
C SER A 247 -9.09 13.31 -4.66
N THR A 248 -10.09 12.44 -4.47
CA THR A 248 -11.00 12.04 -5.57
C THR A 248 -11.89 13.19 -6.04
N HIS A 249 -12.14 14.19 -5.18
CA HIS A 249 -12.85 15.42 -5.52
C HIS A 249 -12.14 16.27 -6.57
N LEU A 250 -10.89 15.95 -6.89
CA LEU A 250 -10.06 16.69 -7.83
C LEU A 250 -9.88 15.94 -9.16
N LEU A 251 -10.42 14.72 -9.27
CA LEU A 251 -10.26 13.91 -10.48
C LEU A 251 -11.27 14.34 -11.56
N PRO A 252 -10.81 14.49 -12.82
CA PRO A 252 -11.72 14.72 -13.93
C PRO A 252 -12.73 13.57 -14.09
N VAL A 253 -14.01 13.92 -14.14
CA VAL A 253 -15.12 12.98 -14.38
C VAL A 253 -15.50 13.02 -15.86
N LEU A 254 -15.89 11.89 -16.43
CA LEU A 254 -16.39 11.86 -17.81
C LEU A 254 -17.86 12.31 -17.86
N ALA A 255 -18.18 13.18 -18.82
CA ALA A 255 -19.54 13.56 -19.12
C ALA A 255 -20.29 12.38 -19.73
N THR A 256 -21.45 12.04 -19.18
CA THR A 256 -22.34 11.04 -19.76
C THR A 256 -23.20 11.71 -20.83
N ASP A 257 -22.89 11.49 -22.11
CA ASP A 257 -23.84 11.81 -23.19
C ASP A 257 -25.03 10.83 -23.12
N GLU A 258 -26.25 11.31 -23.36
CA GLU A 258 -27.52 10.56 -23.36
C GLU A 258 -27.66 9.55 -24.53
N SER A 259 -26.57 8.97 -25.02
CA SER A 259 -26.62 7.93 -26.07
C SER A 259 -26.80 6.53 -25.45
N PRO A 260 -27.87 5.77 -25.78
CA PRO A 260 -28.23 4.52 -25.11
C PRO A 260 -27.21 3.37 -25.24
N ARG A 261 -26.20 3.49 -26.12
CA ARG A 261 -25.24 2.40 -26.40
C ARG A 261 -23.99 2.39 -25.53
N GLN A 262 -23.67 3.48 -24.83
CA GLN A 262 -22.56 3.52 -23.86
C GLN A 262 -23.06 3.56 -22.40
N ALA A 263 -24.38 3.58 -22.21
CA ALA A 263 -25.04 3.79 -20.92
C ALA A 263 -25.44 2.48 -20.20
N GLY A 264 -25.15 1.30 -20.77
CA GLY A 264 -25.51 0.01 -20.16
C GLY A 264 -24.71 -0.30 -18.89
N ASP A 265 -23.39 -0.12 -18.92
CA ASP A 265 -22.49 -0.76 -17.94
C ASP A 265 -22.30 -0.02 -16.61
N PHE A 266 -22.72 1.24 -16.53
CA PHE A 266 -22.58 2.03 -15.30
C PHE A 266 -23.92 2.31 -14.59
N ARG A 267 -25.05 1.82 -15.14
CA ARG A 267 -26.45 2.09 -14.70
C ARG A 267 -27.02 1.06 -13.72
N GLY A 268 -26.21 0.31 -13.00
CA GLY A 268 -26.70 -0.61 -11.95
C GLY A 268 -27.34 0.07 -10.73
N THR A 269 -27.25 1.39 -10.59
CA THR A 269 -27.92 2.17 -9.53
C THR A 269 -28.33 3.53 -10.10
N GLY A 270 -29.55 3.99 -9.86
CA GLY A 270 -30.16 5.17 -10.51
C GLY A 270 -29.51 6.52 -10.18
N GLN A 271 -28.26 6.76 -10.61
CA GLN A 271 -27.48 7.94 -10.28
C GLN A 271 -26.79 8.56 -11.52
N GLN A 272 -26.77 9.89 -11.60
CA GLN A 272 -26.56 10.69 -12.81
C GLN A 272 -25.09 10.94 -13.24
N SER A 273 -24.08 10.45 -12.51
CA SER A 273 -22.67 10.83 -12.75
C SER A 273 -21.79 9.72 -13.33
N GLY A 274 -21.02 10.04 -14.38
CA GLY A 274 -20.09 9.12 -15.06
C GLY A 274 -18.89 8.68 -14.21
N PRO A 275 -18.11 7.67 -14.67
CA PRO A 275 -16.85 7.28 -14.02
C PRO A 275 -15.78 8.38 -14.14
N THR A 276 -14.75 8.30 -13.29
CA THR A 276 -13.56 9.18 -13.48
C THR A 276 -12.84 8.79 -14.76
N ARG A 277 -12.18 9.76 -15.41
CA ARG A 277 -11.39 9.51 -16.62
C ARG A 277 -10.38 8.39 -16.41
N VAL A 278 -9.66 8.44 -15.28
CA VAL A 278 -8.60 7.48 -14.98
C VAL A 278 -9.13 6.07 -14.63
N GLN A 279 -10.34 5.99 -14.06
CA GLN A 279 -11.05 4.72 -13.88
C GLN A 279 -11.40 4.10 -15.24
N HIS A 280 -11.94 4.90 -16.18
CA HIS A 280 -12.32 4.41 -17.49
C HIS A 280 -11.11 3.98 -18.33
N VAL A 281 -10.01 4.75 -18.29
CA VAL A 281 -8.72 4.39 -18.91
C VAL A 281 -8.21 3.05 -18.38
N ALA A 282 -8.27 2.84 -17.05
CA ALA A 282 -7.84 1.59 -16.44
C ALA A 282 -8.73 0.41 -16.83
N HIS A 283 -10.05 0.61 -16.83
CA HIS A 283 -11.04 -0.40 -17.22
C HIS A 283 -10.83 -0.85 -18.68
N GLU A 284 -10.73 0.10 -19.60
CA GLU A 284 -10.53 -0.19 -21.02
C GLU A 284 -9.22 -0.94 -21.29
N LEU A 285 -8.10 -0.53 -20.67
CA LEU A 285 -6.85 -1.27 -20.82
C LEU A 285 -6.97 -2.73 -20.35
N VAL A 286 -7.61 -2.94 -19.20
CA VAL A 286 -7.83 -4.28 -18.64
C VAL A 286 -8.71 -5.12 -19.57
N LEU A 287 -9.77 -4.54 -20.15
CA LEU A 287 -10.63 -5.24 -21.12
C LEU A 287 -9.88 -5.61 -22.40
N TRP A 288 -9.18 -4.66 -23.02
CA TRP A 288 -8.45 -4.89 -24.28
C TRP A 288 -7.29 -5.88 -24.14
N THR A 289 -6.77 -6.08 -22.92
CA THR A 289 -5.66 -7.00 -22.65
C THR A 289 -6.10 -8.34 -22.04
N ASP A 290 -7.40 -8.62 -21.94
CA ASP A 290 -7.97 -9.77 -21.18
C ASP A 290 -7.30 -9.92 -19.80
N SER A 291 -7.24 -8.80 -19.07
CA SER A 291 -6.62 -8.65 -17.75
C SER A 291 -5.12 -8.93 -17.66
N LYS A 292 -4.39 -8.96 -18.80
CA LYS A 292 -2.93 -9.13 -18.83
C LYS A 292 -2.20 -7.78 -18.83
N LEU A 293 -1.86 -7.31 -17.63
CA LEU A 293 -1.08 -6.10 -17.42
C LEU A 293 0.40 -6.43 -17.22
N ASN A 294 1.25 -5.71 -17.94
CA ASN A 294 2.70 -5.69 -17.78
C ASN A 294 3.20 -4.26 -18.05
N ARG A 295 4.50 -4.04 -17.83
CA ARG A 295 5.13 -2.73 -18.05
C ARG A 295 4.88 -2.20 -19.47
N ASP A 296 5.06 -3.05 -20.47
CA ASP A 296 5.02 -2.68 -21.88
C ASP A 296 3.62 -2.25 -22.34
N ASN A 297 2.58 -3.02 -21.98
CA ASN A 297 1.21 -2.75 -22.36
C ASN A 297 0.69 -1.47 -21.69
N ILE A 298 0.98 -1.30 -20.39
CA ILE A 298 0.63 -0.07 -19.65
C ILE A 298 1.32 1.13 -20.31
N THR A 299 2.62 1.02 -20.59
CA THR A 299 3.41 2.12 -21.15
C THR A 299 2.91 2.51 -22.53
N ALA A 300 2.76 1.54 -23.43
CA ALA A 300 2.28 1.78 -24.79
C ALA A 300 0.88 2.41 -24.82
N PHE A 301 -0.06 1.90 -24.01
CA PHE A 301 -1.42 2.41 -23.96
C PHE A 301 -1.50 3.82 -23.40
N ILE A 302 -0.86 4.07 -22.25
CA ILE A 302 -0.90 5.38 -21.60
C ILE A 302 -0.15 6.43 -22.43
N GLN A 303 0.96 6.10 -23.08
CA GLN A 303 1.65 7.04 -23.97
C GLN A 303 0.81 7.37 -25.21
N ALA A 304 0.18 6.37 -25.84
CA ALA A 304 -0.71 6.57 -26.98
C ALA A 304 -1.94 7.40 -26.60
N TYR A 305 -2.56 7.11 -25.45
CA TYR A 305 -3.67 7.92 -24.91
C TYR A 305 -3.22 9.38 -24.69
N GLN A 306 -2.06 9.56 -24.02
CA GLN A 306 -1.57 10.89 -23.70
C GLN A 306 -1.23 11.72 -24.94
N SER A 307 -0.87 11.08 -26.07
CA SER A 307 -0.55 11.76 -27.34
C SER A 307 -1.56 12.85 -27.71
N LEU A 308 -2.85 12.61 -27.44
CA LEU A 308 -3.93 13.56 -27.67
C LEU A 308 -4.22 14.42 -26.42
N VAL A 309 -4.38 13.80 -25.25
CA VAL A 309 -4.77 14.51 -24.02
C VAL A 309 -3.86 14.12 -22.85
N PRO A 310 -3.10 15.07 -22.25
CA PRO A 310 -2.25 14.76 -21.10
C PRO A 310 -3.07 14.32 -19.88
N LEU A 311 -2.57 13.29 -19.19
CA LEU A 311 -3.06 12.93 -17.86
C LEU A 311 -2.37 13.82 -16.82
N THR A 312 -3.09 14.16 -15.76
CA THR A 312 -2.53 14.96 -14.66
C THR A 312 -1.61 14.10 -13.78
N ILE A 313 -0.76 14.76 -13.00
CA ILE A 313 0.09 14.12 -11.99
C ILE A 313 -0.78 13.27 -11.03
N ALA A 314 -1.90 13.82 -10.57
CA ALA A 314 -2.82 13.12 -9.68
C ALA A 314 -3.45 11.88 -10.34
N GLU A 315 -3.86 11.95 -11.61
CA GLU A 315 -4.39 10.80 -12.33
C GLU A 315 -3.33 9.70 -12.50
N LEU A 316 -2.12 10.06 -12.92
CA LEU A 316 -1.02 9.10 -13.09
C LEU A 316 -0.66 8.39 -11.78
N TRP A 317 -0.72 9.10 -10.65
CA TRP A 317 -0.52 8.49 -9.32
C TRP A 317 -1.64 7.53 -8.92
N LEU A 318 -2.88 7.77 -9.36
CA LEU A 318 -4.03 6.91 -9.03
C LEU A 318 -4.21 5.72 -9.97
N LEU A 319 -3.52 5.68 -11.12
CA LEU A 319 -3.63 4.58 -12.09
C LEU A 319 -3.43 3.17 -11.48
N PRO A 320 -2.42 2.90 -10.63
CA PRO A 320 -2.24 1.56 -10.04
C PRO A 320 -3.42 1.15 -9.19
N LEU A 321 -4.03 2.11 -8.50
CA LEU A 321 -5.20 1.90 -7.67
C LEU A 321 -6.42 1.58 -8.56
N MET A 322 -6.57 2.29 -9.68
CA MET A 322 -7.64 2.02 -10.64
C MET A 322 -7.45 0.72 -11.43
N PHE A 323 -6.21 0.33 -11.75
CA PHE A 323 -5.93 -0.99 -12.33
C PHE A 323 -6.34 -2.11 -11.37
N ARG A 324 -6.01 -1.98 -10.07
CA ARG A 324 -6.47 -2.94 -9.05
C ARG A 324 -7.99 -3.01 -9.00
N PHE A 325 -8.67 -1.86 -9.02
CA PHE A 325 -10.13 -1.81 -9.05
C PHE A 325 -10.71 -2.53 -10.28
N ALA A 326 -10.21 -2.21 -11.48
CA ALA A 326 -10.66 -2.81 -12.73
C ALA A 326 -10.38 -4.33 -12.79
N LEU A 327 -9.24 -4.79 -12.27
CA LEU A 327 -8.93 -6.22 -12.19
C LEU A 327 -9.86 -6.96 -11.21
N ILE A 328 -10.18 -6.35 -10.06
CA ILE A 328 -11.12 -6.93 -9.09
C ILE A 328 -12.54 -6.97 -9.67
N GLU A 329 -12.92 -5.95 -10.43
CA GLU A 329 -14.19 -5.92 -11.19
C GLU A 329 -14.26 -7.06 -12.21
N GLN A 330 -13.19 -7.26 -13.00
CA GLN A 330 -13.14 -8.40 -13.93
C GLN A 330 -13.18 -9.75 -13.21
N LEU A 331 -12.43 -9.91 -12.11
CA LEU A 331 -12.49 -11.13 -11.29
C LEU A 331 -13.88 -11.37 -10.70
N HIS A 332 -14.59 -10.31 -10.31
CA HIS A 332 -15.95 -10.39 -9.84
C HIS A 332 -16.88 -10.94 -10.92
N LEU A 333 -16.85 -10.37 -12.13
CA LEU A 333 -17.64 -10.85 -13.26
C LEU A 333 -17.30 -12.31 -13.61
N ARG A 334 -16.01 -12.65 -13.66
CA ARG A 334 -15.57 -14.04 -13.91
C ARG A 334 -15.97 -14.99 -12.79
N SER A 335 -16.00 -14.56 -11.53
CA SER A 335 -16.44 -15.39 -10.40
C SER A 335 -17.92 -15.75 -10.51
N ILE A 336 -18.77 -14.83 -10.98
CA ILE A 336 -20.20 -15.11 -11.21
C ILE A 336 -20.35 -16.19 -12.29
N GLU A 337 -19.60 -16.07 -13.39
CA GLU A 337 -19.62 -17.06 -14.48
C GLU A 337 -19.10 -18.43 -14.02
N VAL A 338 -18.03 -18.47 -13.24
CA VAL A 338 -17.50 -19.70 -12.64
C VAL A 338 -18.54 -20.36 -11.74
N ALA A 339 -19.23 -19.57 -10.90
CA ALA A 339 -20.29 -20.09 -10.03
C ALA A 339 -21.48 -20.64 -10.83
N ARG A 340 -21.87 -19.96 -11.92
CA ARG A 340 -22.95 -20.41 -12.81
C ARG A 340 -22.60 -21.75 -13.45
N ARG A 341 -21.39 -21.89 -14.00
CA ARG A 341 -20.95 -23.16 -14.59
C ARG A 341 -20.84 -24.28 -13.57
N GLN A 342 -20.38 -23.98 -12.36
CA GLN A 342 -20.37 -24.98 -11.29
C GLN A 342 -21.79 -25.47 -10.98
N HIS A 343 -22.77 -24.56 -10.95
CA HIS A 343 -24.16 -24.93 -10.76
C HIS A 343 -24.71 -25.78 -11.91
N GLU A 344 -24.42 -25.41 -13.15
CA GLU A 344 -24.80 -26.20 -14.34
C GLU A 344 -24.16 -27.59 -14.34
N ARG A 345 -22.91 -27.70 -13.90
CA ARG A 345 -22.21 -28.97 -13.73
C ARG A 345 -22.89 -29.86 -12.68
N GLU A 346 -23.23 -29.31 -11.53
CA GLU A 346 -23.97 -30.01 -10.47
C GLU A 346 -25.34 -30.51 -10.97
N LEU A 347 -26.04 -29.71 -11.78
CA LEU A 347 -27.30 -30.10 -12.41
C LEU A 347 -27.11 -31.18 -13.49
N ALA A 348 -26.06 -31.07 -14.32
CA ALA A 348 -25.76 -32.05 -15.35
C ALA A 348 -25.43 -33.42 -14.74
N ASP A 349 -24.65 -33.44 -13.66
CA ASP A 349 -24.31 -34.65 -12.92
C ASP A 349 -25.57 -35.31 -12.33
N PHE A 350 -26.49 -34.51 -11.80
CA PHE A 350 -27.80 -34.98 -11.33
C PHE A 350 -28.64 -35.62 -12.46
N TRP A 351 -28.77 -34.93 -13.60
CA TRP A 351 -29.56 -35.43 -14.73
C TRP A 351 -28.92 -36.63 -15.42
N ALA A 352 -27.60 -36.66 -15.54
CA ALA A 352 -26.86 -37.82 -16.03
C ALA A 352 -27.19 -39.06 -15.21
N ASN A 353 -27.12 -38.95 -13.88
CA ASN A 353 -27.47 -40.06 -13.00
C ASN A 353 -28.93 -40.51 -13.16
N ARG A 354 -29.88 -39.57 -13.25
CA ARG A 354 -31.30 -39.90 -13.48
C ARG A 354 -31.53 -40.61 -14.82
N LEU A 355 -30.87 -40.16 -15.89
CA LEU A 355 -30.98 -40.77 -17.22
C LEU A 355 -30.33 -42.16 -17.27
N LEU A 356 -29.16 -42.34 -16.67
CA LEU A 356 -28.50 -43.66 -16.56
C LEU A 356 -29.37 -44.65 -15.79
N HIS A 357 -29.94 -44.23 -14.65
CA HIS A 357 -30.83 -45.10 -13.87
C HIS A 357 -32.14 -45.42 -14.60
N ALA A 358 -32.70 -44.49 -15.37
CA ALA A 358 -33.88 -44.73 -16.19
C ALA A 358 -33.58 -45.68 -17.36
N ALA A 359 -32.48 -45.47 -18.07
CA ALA A 359 -32.05 -46.30 -19.21
C ALA A 359 -31.81 -47.77 -18.82
N ARG A 360 -31.25 -48.02 -17.63
CA ARG A 360 -31.02 -49.38 -17.11
C ARG A 360 -32.29 -50.13 -16.71
N ARG A 361 -33.42 -49.43 -16.51
CA ARG A 361 -34.68 -50.02 -16.04
C ARG A 361 -35.70 -50.20 -17.16
N ASP A 362 -36.03 -49.11 -17.87
CA ASP A 362 -37.12 -49.10 -18.84
C ASP A 362 -36.92 -47.98 -19.88
N PRO A 363 -36.95 -48.28 -21.20
CA PRO A 363 -36.92 -47.27 -22.27
C PRO A 363 -38.01 -46.19 -22.17
N ASP A 364 -39.18 -46.52 -21.65
CA ASP A 364 -40.28 -45.55 -21.49
C ASP A 364 -39.99 -44.56 -20.35
N GLU A 365 -39.34 -45.00 -19.27
CA GLU A 365 -38.87 -44.12 -18.19
C GLU A 365 -37.79 -43.15 -18.68
N LEU A 366 -36.91 -43.59 -19.57
CA LEU A 366 -35.87 -42.74 -20.17
C LEU A 366 -36.48 -41.55 -20.93
N LEU A 367 -37.52 -41.79 -21.75
CA LEU A 367 -38.20 -40.73 -22.51
C LEU A 367 -38.91 -39.73 -21.58
N LEU A 368 -39.51 -40.19 -20.48
CA LEU A 368 -40.15 -39.33 -19.48
C LEU A 368 -39.14 -38.42 -18.77
N VAL A 369 -37.99 -38.97 -18.38
CA VAL A 369 -36.91 -38.21 -17.73
C VAL A 369 -36.30 -37.20 -18.70
N LEU A 370 -36.11 -37.57 -19.97
CA LEU A 370 -35.61 -36.66 -21.00
C LEU A 370 -36.58 -35.50 -21.27
N ALA A 371 -37.90 -35.78 -21.35
CA ALA A 371 -38.92 -34.74 -21.48
C ALA A 371 -38.98 -33.81 -20.27
N GLU A 372 -38.75 -34.34 -19.06
CA GLU A 372 -38.65 -33.54 -17.85
C GLU A 372 -37.42 -32.63 -17.87
N LEU A 373 -36.26 -33.17 -18.27
CA LEU A 373 -35.02 -32.41 -18.42
C LEU A 373 -35.22 -31.23 -19.37
N ALA A 374 -35.73 -31.48 -20.58
CA ALA A 374 -35.99 -30.44 -21.57
C ALA A 374 -36.92 -29.33 -21.04
N ARG A 375 -37.91 -29.69 -20.22
CA ARG A 375 -38.83 -28.72 -19.61
C ARG A 375 -38.19 -27.88 -18.49
N GLN A 376 -37.20 -28.42 -17.77
CA GLN A 376 -36.51 -27.73 -16.67
C GLN A 376 -35.32 -26.90 -17.14
N THR A 377 -34.85 -27.10 -18.37
CA THR A 377 -33.70 -26.42 -18.97
C THR A 377 -34.07 -25.70 -20.27
N PRO A 378 -34.94 -24.67 -20.22
CA PRO A 378 -35.38 -23.96 -21.42
C PRO A 378 -34.30 -23.11 -22.10
N ASP A 379 -33.24 -22.73 -21.37
CA ASP A 379 -32.05 -22.04 -21.90
C ASP A 379 -30.85 -22.98 -21.75
N LEU A 380 -30.64 -23.81 -22.76
CA LEU A 380 -29.65 -24.88 -22.74
C LEU A 380 -28.25 -24.31 -23.00
N GLN A 381 -27.38 -24.42 -22.01
CA GLN A 381 -26.01 -23.90 -22.09
C GLN A 381 -25.05 -24.98 -22.63
N PRO A 382 -24.09 -24.63 -23.52
CA PRO A 382 -23.13 -25.59 -24.08
C PRO A 382 -22.37 -26.38 -23.02
N HIS A 383 -21.99 -25.73 -21.91
CA HIS A 383 -21.30 -26.37 -20.79
C HIS A 383 -22.07 -27.55 -20.19
N PHE A 384 -23.37 -27.34 -19.93
CA PHE A 384 -24.27 -28.35 -19.38
C PHE A 384 -24.34 -29.58 -20.30
N ALA A 385 -24.51 -29.35 -21.60
CA ALA A 385 -24.61 -30.40 -22.61
C ALA A 385 -23.36 -31.27 -22.71
N VAL A 386 -22.17 -30.64 -22.77
CA VAL A 386 -20.88 -31.34 -22.84
C VAL A 386 -20.65 -32.19 -21.59
N ARG A 387 -20.99 -31.66 -20.40
CA ARG A 387 -20.88 -32.39 -19.14
C ARG A 387 -21.84 -33.59 -19.08
N LEU A 388 -23.08 -33.39 -19.51
CA LEU A 388 -24.10 -34.44 -19.54
C LEU A 388 -23.66 -35.62 -20.42
N ILE A 389 -23.22 -35.35 -21.64
CA ILE A 389 -22.75 -36.38 -22.58
C ILE A 389 -21.53 -37.14 -22.03
N GLY A 390 -20.61 -36.44 -21.37
CA GLY A 390 -19.41 -37.06 -20.78
C GLY A 390 -19.71 -38.18 -19.79
N HIS A 391 -20.84 -38.12 -19.09
CA HIS A 391 -21.28 -39.17 -18.15
C HIS A 391 -22.11 -40.28 -18.79
N LEU A 392 -22.67 -40.05 -19.97
CA LEU A 392 -23.54 -41.02 -20.65
C LEU A 392 -22.77 -41.98 -21.58
N HIS A 393 -21.43 -41.89 -21.63
CA HIS A 393 -20.62 -42.62 -22.59
C HIS A 393 -20.68 -44.16 -22.44
N GLU A 394 -21.02 -44.65 -21.24
CA GLU A 394 -21.10 -46.09 -20.95
C GLU A 394 -22.47 -46.73 -21.29
N GLU A 395 -23.49 -45.95 -21.66
CA GLU A 395 -24.86 -46.44 -21.94
C GLU A 395 -25.36 -45.91 -23.29
N GLU A 396 -25.22 -46.71 -24.36
CA GLU A 396 -25.53 -46.32 -25.75
C GLU A 396 -26.98 -45.84 -25.96
N ALA A 397 -27.94 -46.45 -25.24
CA ALA A 397 -29.36 -46.09 -25.34
C ALA A 397 -29.64 -44.68 -24.81
N ALA A 398 -29.04 -44.29 -23.68
CA ALA A 398 -29.16 -42.95 -23.12
C ALA A 398 -28.38 -41.93 -23.95
N LEU A 399 -27.16 -42.30 -24.38
CA LEU A 399 -26.28 -41.45 -25.16
C LEU A 399 -26.93 -41.01 -26.48
N SER A 400 -27.46 -41.96 -27.25
CA SER A 400 -28.09 -41.67 -28.55
C SER A 400 -29.34 -40.80 -28.44
N ALA A 401 -30.20 -41.06 -27.45
CA ALA A 401 -31.41 -40.27 -27.21
C ALA A 401 -31.08 -38.81 -26.83
N VAL A 402 -30.11 -38.63 -25.93
CA VAL A 402 -29.68 -37.30 -25.47
C VAL A 402 -28.91 -36.56 -26.56
N GLN A 403 -28.04 -37.24 -27.31
CA GLN A 403 -27.30 -36.63 -28.43
C GLN A 403 -28.26 -36.06 -29.48
N ASN A 404 -29.26 -36.83 -29.91
CA ASN A 404 -30.24 -36.38 -30.89
C ASN A 404 -31.06 -35.18 -30.40
N TRP A 405 -31.35 -35.12 -29.10
CA TRP A 405 -32.02 -33.97 -28.49
C TRP A 405 -31.11 -32.73 -28.50
N LEU A 406 -29.86 -32.86 -28.04
CA LEU A 406 -28.90 -31.75 -28.00
C LEU A 406 -28.57 -31.19 -29.38
N GLU A 407 -28.35 -32.04 -30.38
CA GLU A 407 -28.07 -31.60 -31.75
C GLU A 407 -29.25 -30.84 -32.37
N ARG A 408 -30.49 -31.20 -31.99
CA ARG A 408 -31.69 -30.48 -32.40
C ARG A 408 -31.83 -29.12 -31.72
N GLU A 409 -31.49 -29.01 -30.44
CA GLU A 409 -31.59 -27.74 -29.69
C GLU A 409 -30.49 -26.75 -30.09
N PHE A 410 -29.26 -27.21 -30.35
CA PHE A 410 -28.14 -26.35 -30.73
C PHE A 410 -28.03 -26.08 -32.24
N ASP A 411 -28.82 -26.76 -33.08
CA ASP A 411 -28.74 -26.70 -34.55
C ASP A 411 -27.29 -26.88 -35.07
N SER A 412 -26.52 -27.76 -34.42
CA SER A 412 -25.09 -27.96 -34.68
C SER A 412 -24.65 -29.35 -34.24
N PRO A 413 -23.65 -29.95 -34.91
CA PRO A 413 -23.13 -31.25 -34.52
C PRO A 413 -22.47 -31.16 -33.13
N LEU A 414 -22.71 -32.15 -32.28
CA LEU A 414 -22.26 -32.14 -30.89
C LEU A 414 -20.73 -32.01 -30.75
N GLN A 415 -19.96 -32.58 -31.69
CA GLN A 415 -18.50 -32.47 -31.70
C GLN A 415 -18.01 -31.01 -31.78
N GLU A 416 -18.71 -30.17 -32.55
CA GLU A 416 -18.36 -28.75 -32.65
C GLU A 416 -18.68 -28.01 -31.36
N VAL A 417 -19.81 -28.32 -30.71
CA VAL A 417 -20.18 -27.77 -29.40
C VAL A 417 -19.14 -28.14 -28.33
N ILE A 418 -18.68 -29.40 -28.31
CA ILE A 418 -17.62 -29.86 -27.40
C ILE A 418 -16.32 -29.08 -27.65
N ARG A 419 -15.89 -28.95 -28.91
CA ARG A 419 -14.66 -28.24 -29.28
C ARG A 419 -14.70 -26.78 -28.86
N GLN A 420 -15.82 -26.09 -29.12
CA GLN A 420 -16.01 -24.69 -28.74
C GLN A 420 -16.00 -24.50 -27.22
N GLU A 421 -16.65 -25.39 -26.46
CA GLU A 421 -16.69 -25.31 -25.00
C GLU A 421 -15.32 -25.59 -24.37
N GLN A 422 -14.56 -26.57 -24.88
CA GLN A 422 -13.19 -26.83 -24.41
C GLN A 422 -12.28 -25.63 -24.66
N ALA A 423 -12.37 -25.00 -25.83
CA ALA A 423 -11.64 -23.76 -26.13
C ALA A 423 -12.05 -22.64 -25.17
N ARG A 424 -13.35 -22.48 -24.89
CA ARG A 424 -13.88 -21.48 -23.95
C ARG A 424 -13.33 -21.69 -22.53
N GLN A 425 -13.30 -22.92 -22.02
CA GLN A 425 -12.75 -23.24 -20.70
C GLN A 425 -11.26 -22.93 -20.57
N ALA A 426 -10.47 -23.26 -21.60
CA ALA A 426 -9.04 -22.92 -21.63
C ALA A 426 -8.84 -21.40 -21.54
N VAL A 427 -9.64 -20.65 -22.30
CA VAL A 427 -9.57 -19.20 -22.39
C VAL A 427 -10.08 -18.51 -21.10
N ASP A 428 -11.08 -19.07 -20.41
CA ASP A 428 -11.53 -18.58 -19.11
C ASP A 428 -10.50 -18.81 -17.99
N LYS A 429 -9.88 -19.99 -17.96
CA LYS A 429 -8.78 -20.29 -17.03
C LYS A 429 -7.65 -19.28 -17.19
N VAL A 430 -7.25 -18.99 -18.43
CA VAL A 430 -6.19 -18.02 -18.74
C VAL A 430 -6.57 -16.60 -18.30
N SER A 431 -7.82 -16.17 -18.48
CA SER A 431 -8.28 -14.83 -18.06
C SER A 431 -8.23 -14.64 -16.53
N VAL A 432 -8.72 -15.62 -15.77
CA VAL A 432 -8.62 -15.60 -14.29
C VAL A 432 -7.16 -15.59 -13.84
N ALA A 433 -6.32 -16.43 -14.46
CA ALA A 433 -4.89 -16.47 -14.17
C ALA A 433 -4.18 -15.15 -14.51
N ASN A 434 -4.50 -14.53 -15.66
CA ASN A 434 -3.99 -13.22 -16.06
C ASN A 434 -4.36 -12.15 -15.04
N ALA A 435 -5.63 -12.09 -14.61
CA ALA A 435 -6.07 -11.09 -13.65
C ALA A 435 -5.34 -11.19 -12.30
N ILE A 436 -5.16 -12.42 -11.80
CA ILE A 436 -4.40 -12.66 -10.55
C ILE A 436 -2.92 -12.34 -10.73
N THR A 437 -2.32 -12.75 -11.84
CA THR A 437 -0.90 -12.46 -12.13
C THR A 437 -0.66 -10.97 -12.24
N SER A 438 -1.57 -10.23 -12.89
CA SER A 438 -1.54 -8.77 -12.99
C SER A 438 -1.71 -8.08 -11.63
N LEU A 439 -2.57 -8.60 -10.75
CA LEU A 439 -2.69 -8.09 -9.38
C LEU A 439 -1.37 -8.25 -8.61
N ARG A 440 -0.75 -9.44 -8.68
CA ARG A 440 0.57 -9.69 -8.07
C ARG A 440 1.65 -8.76 -8.65
N TYR A 441 1.69 -8.63 -9.98
CA TYR A 441 2.58 -7.69 -10.67
C TYR A 441 2.43 -6.26 -10.13
N LEU A 442 1.19 -5.77 -9.96
CA LEU A 442 0.93 -4.45 -9.38
C LEU A 442 1.32 -4.35 -7.90
N GLY A 443 1.32 -5.46 -7.15
CA GLY A 443 1.77 -5.50 -5.76
C GLY A 443 3.29 -5.40 -5.61
N GLU A 444 4.03 -6.00 -6.55
CA GLU A 444 5.50 -6.09 -6.50
C GLU A 444 6.21 -4.96 -7.28
N SER A 445 5.52 -4.32 -8.23
CA SER A 445 6.11 -3.29 -9.09
C SER A 445 6.37 -1.97 -8.39
N ASP A 446 7.55 -1.39 -8.62
CA ASP A 446 7.84 -0.02 -8.25
C ASP A 446 7.18 0.95 -9.23
N TRP A 447 6.01 1.48 -8.85
CA TRP A 447 5.28 2.44 -9.68
C TRP A 447 6.05 3.76 -9.88
N THR A 448 7.04 4.07 -9.02
CA THR A 448 7.76 5.35 -9.11
C THR A 448 8.52 5.47 -10.43
N GLU A 449 9.16 4.40 -10.90
CA GLU A 449 9.88 4.40 -12.17
C GLU A 449 8.94 4.56 -13.37
N LEU A 450 7.83 3.81 -13.35
CA LEU A 450 6.80 3.89 -14.40
C LEU A 450 6.14 5.27 -14.45
N PHE A 451 5.87 5.87 -13.29
CA PHE A 451 5.31 7.20 -13.20
C PHE A 451 6.24 8.25 -13.85
N GLU A 452 7.55 8.19 -13.60
CA GLU A 452 8.52 9.13 -14.18
C GLU A 452 8.63 8.99 -15.70
N GLU A 453 8.53 7.78 -16.22
CA GLU A 453 8.51 7.52 -17.66
C GLU A 453 7.24 8.08 -18.35
N LEU A 454 6.10 7.95 -17.68
CA LEU A 454 4.78 8.34 -18.19
C LEU A 454 4.46 9.82 -17.99
N SER A 455 5.04 10.48 -16.98
CA SER A 455 4.76 11.87 -16.64
C SER A 455 5.31 12.84 -17.69
N ARG A 456 4.41 13.57 -18.34
CA ARG A 456 4.77 14.65 -19.28
C ARG A 456 5.47 15.80 -18.57
N VAL A 457 5.05 16.13 -17.35
CA VAL A 457 5.69 17.17 -16.52
C VAL A 457 7.13 16.79 -16.21
N ASP A 458 7.37 15.54 -15.78
CA ASP A 458 8.73 15.04 -15.51
C ASP A 458 9.62 15.14 -16.75
N ARG A 459 9.10 14.73 -17.91
CA ARG A 459 9.81 14.82 -19.19
C ARG A 459 10.19 16.25 -19.58
N ILE A 460 9.33 17.23 -19.30
CA ILE A 460 9.61 18.66 -19.58
C ILE A 460 10.68 19.18 -18.62
N LEU A 461 10.55 18.90 -17.32
CA LEU A 461 11.52 19.37 -16.32
C LEU A 461 12.92 18.74 -16.53
N ARG A 462 13.00 17.53 -17.09
CA ARG A 462 14.27 16.92 -17.50
C ARG A 462 14.98 17.61 -18.67
N GLN A 463 14.30 18.49 -19.42
CA GLN A 463 14.91 19.28 -20.49
C GLN A 463 15.72 20.47 -19.95
N ASP A 464 15.76 20.66 -18.62
CA ASP A 464 16.63 21.65 -17.97
C ASP A 464 18.08 21.48 -18.42
N ARG A 465 18.65 22.55 -19.00
CA ARG A 465 20.03 22.58 -19.53
C ARG A 465 21.08 22.34 -18.45
N SER A 466 20.79 22.68 -17.21
CA SER A 466 21.69 22.41 -16.09
C SER A 466 21.82 20.91 -15.77
N GLY A 467 20.84 20.11 -16.19
CA GLY A 467 20.76 18.68 -15.86
C GLY A 467 20.54 18.38 -14.37
N ALA A 468 20.34 19.41 -13.52
CA ALA A 468 20.20 19.26 -12.08
C ALA A 468 18.96 18.42 -11.74
N TYR A 469 17.79 18.78 -12.29
CA TYR A 469 16.53 18.05 -12.07
C TYR A 469 16.65 16.56 -12.39
N SER A 470 17.28 16.20 -13.51
CA SER A 470 17.46 14.80 -13.93
C SER A 470 18.36 14.00 -12.97
N ARG A 471 19.30 14.69 -12.29
CA ARG A 471 20.20 14.11 -11.30
C ARG A 471 19.61 14.17 -9.88
N SER A 472 18.51 14.89 -9.66
CA SER A 472 17.84 15.01 -8.37
C SER A 472 17.21 13.69 -7.92
N ASP A 473 17.15 13.48 -6.61
CA ASP A 473 16.49 12.31 -6.04
C ASP A 473 14.98 12.33 -6.27
N PHE A 474 14.35 11.15 -6.17
CA PHE A 474 12.91 11.03 -6.43
C PHE A 474 12.07 11.99 -5.59
N ARG A 475 12.45 12.20 -4.32
CA ARG A 475 11.69 13.07 -3.40
C ARG A 475 11.78 14.54 -3.79
N THR A 476 12.95 15.01 -4.23
CA THR A 476 13.14 16.37 -4.73
C THR A 476 12.35 16.59 -6.01
N ARG A 477 12.42 15.63 -6.95
CA ARG A 477 11.62 15.67 -8.18
C ARG A 477 10.12 15.63 -7.91
N ASP A 478 9.68 14.83 -6.94
CA ASP A 478 8.28 14.76 -6.53
C ASP A 478 7.80 16.07 -5.91
N ARG A 479 8.60 16.73 -5.07
CA ARG A 479 8.27 18.06 -4.55
C ARG A 479 8.11 19.10 -5.65
N CYS A 480 8.95 19.05 -6.68
CA CYS A 480 8.80 19.91 -7.85
C CYS A 480 7.48 19.62 -8.60
N ARG A 481 7.12 18.34 -8.78
CA ARG A 481 5.85 17.93 -9.40
C ARG A 481 4.65 18.38 -8.56
N GLN A 482 4.70 18.22 -7.25
CA GLN A 482 3.68 18.73 -6.33
C GLN A 482 3.54 20.26 -6.41
N ALA A 483 4.65 21.00 -6.53
CA ALA A 483 4.61 22.44 -6.74
C ALA A 483 3.92 22.82 -8.07
N VAL A 484 4.19 22.07 -9.15
CA VAL A 484 3.51 22.24 -10.45
C VAL A 484 2.00 21.98 -10.33
N GLU A 485 1.60 20.86 -9.73
CA GLU A 485 0.18 20.51 -9.51
C GLU A 485 -0.53 21.60 -8.71
N GLU A 486 0.12 22.09 -7.65
CA GLU A 486 -0.43 23.07 -6.74
C GLU A 486 -0.63 24.44 -7.41
N ILE A 487 0.35 24.90 -8.21
CA ILE A 487 0.26 26.15 -8.99
C ILE A 487 -0.77 25.99 -10.12
N SER A 488 -0.79 24.86 -10.81
CA SER A 488 -1.76 24.53 -11.85
C SER A 488 -3.19 24.62 -11.31
N ARG A 489 -3.45 24.01 -10.15
CA ARG A 489 -4.76 24.02 -9.50
C ARG A 489 -5.22 25.43 -9.13
N LEU A 490 -4.34 26.26 -8.58
CA LEU A 490 -4.72 27.61 -8.15
C LEU A 490 -4.90 28.56 -9.35
N SER A 491 -4.09 28.41 -10.39
CA SER A 491 -4.14 29.28 -11.59
C SER A 491 -5.13 28.82 -12.66
N ALA A 492 -5.72 27.63 -12.52
CA ALA A 492 -6.53 26.96 -13.55
C ALA A 492 -5.82 26.78 -14.90
N LYS A 493 -4.48 26.79 -14.93
CA LYS A 493 -3.67 26.48 -16.12
C LYS A 493 -3.25 25.00 -16.12
N PRO A 494 -3.09 24.35 -17.29
CA PRO A 494 -2.60 22.97 -17.36
C PRO A 494 -1.22 22.79 -16.71
N GLU A 495 -1.00 21.67 -16.02
CA GLU A 495 0.28 21.34 -15.35
C GLU A 495 1.48 21.42 -16.31
N VAL A 496 1.30 20.93 -17.53
CA VAL A 496 2.31 21.00 -18.61
C VAL A 496 2.72 22.44 -18.90
N GLN A 497 1.78 23.38 -18.89
CA GLN A 497 2.07 24.80 -19.14
C GLN A 497 2.88 25.40 -17.98
N VAL A 498 2.55 25.07 -16.73
CA VAL A 498 3.30 25.55 -15.56
C VAL A 498 4.75 25.03 -15.59
N ALA A 499 4.96 23.78 -15.99
CA ALA A 499 6.30 23.20 -16.14
C ALA A 499 7.13 23.93 -17.22
N TYR A 500 6.53 24.22 -18.39
CA TYR A 500 7.19 25.01 -19.43
C TYR A 500 7.53 26.43 -18.97
N GLU A 501 6.65 27.06 -18.19
CA GLU A 501 6.90 28.40 -17.66
C GLU A 501 8.06 28.43 -16.67
N ALA A 502 8.19 27.42 -15.81
CA ALA A 502 9.34 27.27 -14.91
C ALA A 502 10.65 27.09 -15.70
N LEU A 503 10.65 26.24 -16.72
CA LEU A 503 11.81 26.03 -17.59
C LEU A 503 12.18 27.32 -18.35
N ARG A 504 11.17 28.04 -18.87
CA ARG A 504 11.38 29.31 -19.61
C ARG A 504 12.02 30.39 -18.74
N LEU A 505 11.65 30.49 -17.45
CA LEU A 505 12.27 31.43 -16.52
C LEU A 505 13.74 31.07 -16.27
N ALA A 506 14.03 29.79 -16.03
CA ALA A 506 15.39 29.27 -15.89
C ALA A 506 16.26 29.53 -17.13
N GLU A 507 15.71 29.31 -18.33
CA GLU A 507 16.40 29.59 -19.59
C GLU A 507 16.67 31.08 -19.80
N ARG A 508 15.74 31.95 -19.41
CA ARG A 508 15.93 33.42 -19.50
C ARG A 508 17.04 33.88 -18.56
N ALA A 509 17.07 33.39 -17.32
CA ALA A 509 18.15 33.69 -16.38
C ALA A 509 19.50 33.10 -16.83
N ALA A 510 19.50 32.00 -17.58
CA ALA A 510 20.72 31.47 -18.18
C ALA A 510 21.22 32.31 -19.38
N ALA A 511 20.33 33.01 -20.08
CA ALA A 511 20.62 33.78 -21.28
C ALA A 511 20.84 35.29 -21.03
N SER A 512 20.57 35.79 -19.83
CA SER A 512 20.80 37.18 -19.47
C SER A 512 22.31 37.47 -19.39
N ASP A 513 22.77 38.40 -20.22
CA ASP A 513 24.18 38.84 -20.38
C ASP A 513 24.41 40.20 -19.66
N ASP A 514 23.63 40.47 -18.61
CA ASP A 514 23.60 41.75 -17.86
C ASP A 514 24.85 41.91 -16.97
N GLY A 515 26.06 41.94 -17.54
CA GLY A 515 27.32 42.43 -16.93
C GLY A 515 27.87 41.74 -15.67
N ALA A 516 27.03 41.02 -14.93
CA ALA A 516 27.33 40.21 -13.75
C ALA A 516 26.66 38.83 -13.95
N PRO A 517 27.41 37.72 -13.84
CA PRO A 517 26.82 36.40 -14.02
C PRO A 517 25.75 36.17 -12.94
N PRO A 518 24.48 35.88 -13.31
CA PRO A 518 23.47 35.59 -12.32
C PRO A 518 23.85 34.35 -11.51
N PRO A 519 23.45 34.28 -10.22
CA PRO A 519 23.79 33.16 -9.36
C PRO A 519 23.36 31.85 -10.02
N PRO A 520 24.18 30.79 -9.91
CA PRO A 520 23.98 29.53 -10.64
C PRO A 520 22.60 28.90 -10.35
N LYS A 521 22.01 29.19 -9.19
CA LYS A 521 20.69 28.73 -8.76
C LYS A 521 19.55 29.26 -9.63
N MET A 522 19.64 30.49 -10.13
CA MET A 522 18.59 31.09 -10.96
C MET A 522 18.46 30.41 -12.33
N LYS A 523 19.48 29.66 -12.76
CA LYS A 523 19.47 28.91 -14.02
C LYS A 523 18.73 27.57 -13.92
N LEU A 524 18.23 27.21 -12.74
CA LEU A 524 17.62 25.92 -12.44
C LEU A 524 16.09 26.03 -12.49
N ALA A 525 15.42 25.04 -13.09
CA ALA A 525 13.95 24.99 -13.04
C ALA A 525 13.43 24.78 -11.60
N GLU A 526 14.19 24.06 -10.77
CA GLU A 526 13.84 23.77 -9.37
C GLU A 526 13.77 25.05 -8.51
N TYR A 527 14.61 26.04 -8.79
CA TYR A 527 14.61 27.32 -8.08
C TYR A 527 13.26 28.04 -8.16
N TYR A 528 12.64 28.04 -9.35
CA TYR A 528 11.33 28.65 -9.58
C TYR A 528 10.16 27.82 -9.05
N LEU A 529 10.37 26.55 -8.70
CA LEU A 529 9.31 25.66 -8.22
C LEU A 529 9.28 25.53 -6.69
N ILE A 530 10.44 25.29 -6.08
CA ILE A 530 10.54 24.92 -4.67
C ILE A 530 11.32 25.93 -3.82
N ASP A 531 11.94 26.94 -4.43
CA ASP A 531 12.82 27.92 -3.77
C ASP A 531 12.34 29.38 -3.96
N GLU A 532 13.23 30.35 -3.73
CA GLU A 532 12.94 31.79 -3.73
C GLU A 532 12.38 32.34 -5.05
N GLY A 533 12.63 31.68 -6.20
CA GLY A 533 12.08 32.07 -7.51
C GLY A 533 10.58 31.82 -7.67
N ARG A 534 9.95 31.12 -6.72
CA ARG A 534 8.52 30.75 -6.81
C ARG A 534 7.54 31.92 -7.00
N PRO A 535 7.69 33.09 -6.37
CA PRO A 535 6.80 34.23 -6.60
C PRO A 535 6.83 34.73 -8.06
N GLU A 536 7.96 34.62 -8.76
CA GLU A 536 8.08 35.01 -10.17
C GLU A 536 7.29 34.07 -11.09
N LEU A 537 7.37 32.77 -10.82
CA LEU A 537 6.57 31.77 -11.53
C LEU A 537 5.06 31.97 -11.28
N GLU A 538 4.69 32.20 -10.02
CA GLU A 538 3.30 32.49 -9.66
C GLU A 538 2.77 33.75 -10.37
N ALA A 539 3.59 34.80 -10.49
CA ALA A 539 3.26 36.00 -11.24
C ALA A 539 3.13 35.74 -12.75
N ALA A 540 4.08 34.99 -13.35
CA ALA A 540 4.05 34.63 -14.76
C ALA A 540 2.80 33.81 -15.14
N VAL A 541 2.36 32.93 -14.24
CA VAL A 541 1.18 32.10 -14.41
C VAL A 541 -0.11 32.83 -13.97
N ARG A 542 -0.02 34.01 -13.35
CA ARG A 542 -1.13 34.76 -12.74
C ARG A 542 -1.89 33.97 -11.67
N CYS A 543 -1.13 33.25 -10.84
CA CYS A 543 -1.65 32.39 -9.79
C CYS A 543 -2.20 33.20 -8.61
N PRO A 544 -3.46 33.01 -8.19
CA PRO A 544 -3.99 33.59 -6.96
C PRO A 544 -3.37 32.88 -5.75
N VAL A 545 -2.42 33.54 -5.09
CA VAL A 545 -1.77 32.99 -3.88
C VAL A 545 -2.67 33.16 -2.66
N PRO A 546 -3.01 32.08 -1.92
CA PRO A 546 -3.84 32.17 -0.73
C PRO A 546 -3.18 32.99 0.38
N LEU A 547 -4.00 33.71 1.16
CA LEU A 547 -3.58 34.60 2.26
C LEU A 547 -2.66 33.91 3.28
N ALA A 548 -2.98 32.68 3.65
CA ALA A 548 -2.16 31.88 4.58
C ALA A 548 -0.71 31.73 4.12
N ARG A 549 -0.47 31.56 2.81
CA ARG A 549 0.90 31.46 2.27
C ARG A 549 1.60 32.80 2.20
N ARG A 550 0.87 33.88 1.95
CA ARG A 550 1.44 35.24 2.01
C ARG A 550 1.92 35.56 3.42
N LEU A 551 1.11 35.22 4.43
CA LEU A 551 1.49 35.35 5.84
C LEU A 551 2.70 34.47 6.20
N LEU A 552 2.73 33.22 5.73
CA LEU A 552 3.87 32.33 5.95
C LEU A 552 5.16 32.86 5.31
N ARG A 553 5.10 33.40 4.08
CA ARG A 553 6.27 34.05 3.44
C ARG A 553 6.72 35.29 4.20
N PHE A 554 5.77 36.09 4.68
CA PHE A 554 6.07 37.24 5.51
C PHE A 554 6.77 36.84 6.81
N LEU A 555 6.31 35.76 7.45
CA LEU A 555 6.91 35.16 8.63
C LEU A 555 8.35 34.75 8.39
N TYR A 556 8.64 34.03 7.29
CA TYR A 556 9.99 33.63 6.94
C TYR A 556 10.91 34.81 6.62
N ARG A 557 10.42 35.81 5.90
CA ARG A 557 11.21 37.01 5.55
C ARG A 557 11.56 37.86 6.78
N HIS A 558 10.74 37.80 7.83
CA HIS A 558 10.92 38.55 9.07
C HIS A 558 11.05 37.60 10.28
N ALA A 559 11.67 36.44 10.09
CA ALA A 559 11.74 35.39 11.10
C ALA A 559 12.36 35.88 12.42
N THR A 560 13.48 36.62 12.35
CA THR A 560 14.20 37.11 13.54
C THR A 560 13.36 38.08 14.39
N PRO A 561 12.82 39.19 13.84
CA PRO A 561 12.02 40.11 14.64
C PRO A 561 10.69 39.48 15.11
N ILE A 562 10.08 38.58 14.32
CA ILE A 562 8.83 37.93 14.75
C ILE A 562 9.10 36.93 15.88
N TYR A 563 10.16 36.13 15.79
CA TYR A 563 10.55 35.18 16.83
C TYR A 563 10.86 35.90 18.15
N LEU A 564 11.79 36.86 18.13
CA LEU A 564 12.17 37.62 19.32
C LEU A 564 11.01 38.47 19.86
N GLY A 565 10.21 39.08 18.96
CA GLY A 565 9.03 39.86 19.33
C GLY A 565 7.94 39.00 19.98
N SER A 566 7.73 37.77 19.51
CA SER A 566 6.77 36.84 20.11
C SER A 566 7.19 36.39 21.52
N ILE A 567 8.50 36.12 21.73
CA ILE A 567 9.05 35.81 23.04
C ILE A 567 8.88 37.00 23.99
N ALA A 568 9.26 38.20 23.55
CA ALA A 568 9.11 39.42 24.35
C ALA A 568 7.64 39.70 24.71
N LEU A 569 6.72 39.53 23.76
CA LEU A 569 5.28 39.74 23.97
C LEU A 569 4.70 38.74 24.98
N ILE A 570 4.99 37.44 24.83
CA ILE A 570 4.49 36.41 25.75
C ILE A 570 5.09 36.59 27.14
N THR A 571 6.39 36.91 27.23
CA THR A 571 7.05 37.22 28.50
C THR A 571 6.36 38.40 29.20
N ALA A 572 6.10 39.48 28.45
CA ALA A 572 5.39 40.65 28.96
C ALA A 572 3.95 40.33 29.37
N LEU A 573 3.25 39.45 28.65
CA LEU A 573 1.89 39.03 28.98
C LEU A 573 1.84 38.21 30.28
N ILE A 574 2.79 37.28 30.48
CA ILE A 574 2.89 36.48 31.71
C ILE A 574 3.16 37.39 32.92
N LEU A 575 4.13 38.30 32.79
CA LEU A 575 4.47 39.25 33.85
C LEU A 575 3.30 40.22 34.13
N GLY A 576 2.69 40.75 33.07
CA GLY A 576 1.56 41.67 33.15
C GLY A 576 0.34 41.02 33.81
N LEU A 577 0.07 39.74 33.51
CA LEU A 577 -0.98 38.97 34.17
C LEU A 577 -0.69 38.76 35.66
N GLY A 578 0.57 38.46 36.02
CA GLY A 578 0.99 38.34 37.42
C GLY A 578 0.80 39.64 38.20
N VAL A 579 1.13 40.79 37.59
CA VAL A 579 0.91 42.12 38.17
C VAL A 579 -0.58 42.45 38.29
N PHE A 580 -1.38 42.12 37.27
CA PHE A 580 -2.82 42.40 37.25
C PHE A 580 -3.62 41.59 38.29
N LEU A 581 -3.24 40.34 38.54
CA LEU A 581 -3.97 39.42 39.42
C LEU A 581 -3.75 39.66 40.92
N SER A 582 -2.80 40.49 41.32
CA SER A 582 -2.42 40.64 42.73
C SER A 582 -2.42 42.10 43.19
N ASP A 583 -3.25 42.38 44.21
CA ASP A 583 -3.34 43.70 44.86
C ASP A 583 -2.04 44.13 45.55
N ALA A 584 -1.10 43.22 45.80
CA ALA A 584 0.22 43.54 46.37
C ALA A 584 1.09 44.38 45.42
N PHE A 585 0.79 44.37 44.11
CA PHE A 585 1.55 45.09 43.09
C PHE A 585 1.15 46.56 42.91
N ARG A 586 0.37 47.14 43.84
CA ARG A 586 0.16 48.60 43.90
C ARG A 586 1.43 49.37 44.30
N ASN A 587 2.40 48.71 44.94
CA ASN A 587 3.69 49.30 45.30
C ASN A 587 4.69 49.13 44.13
N PRO A 588 5.23 50.23 43.56
CA PRO A 588 6.14 50.18 42.40
C PRO A 588 7.43 49.40 42.68
N TRP A 589 7.91 49.35 43.92
CA TRP A 589 9.10 48.57 44.28
C TRP A 589 8.84 47.06 44.23
N ILE A 590 7.64 46.61 44.62
CA ILE A 590 7.27 45.19 44.56
C ILE A 590 7.13 44.75 43.09
N VAL A 591 6.56 45.61 42.24
CA VAL A 591 6.53 45.38 40.78
C VAL A 591 7.93 45.31 40.20
N PHE A 592 8.82 46.22 40.58
CA PHE A 592 10.21 46.23 40.10
C PHE A 592 10.94 44.93 40.42
N PHE A 593 10.90 44.46 41.68
CA PHE A 593 11.55 43.21 42.06
C PHE A 593 10.89 41.97 41.44
N PHE A 594 9.56 41.98 41.28
CA PHE A 594 8.83 40.90 40.61
C PHE A 594 9.19 40.81 39.13
N VAL A 595 9.23 41.93 38.41
CA VAL A 595 9.66 41.95 37.00
C VAL A 595 11.13 41.52 36.92
N LEU A 596 12.02 42.07 37.75
CA LEU A 596 13.44 41.72 37.73
C LEU A 596 13.70 40.22 37.95
N LEU A 597 13.01 39.60 38.91
CA LEU A 597 13.16 38.17 39.21
C LEU A 597 12.33 37.28 38.27
N GLY A 598 11.19 37.78 37.78
CA GLY A 598 10.22 37.03 37.00
C GLY A 598 10.53 36.98 35.49
N VAL A 599 11.33 37.91 34.97
CA VAL A 599 11.67 37.95 33.53
C VAL A 599 12.32 36.66 33.07
N PHE A 600 13.29 36.13 33.80
CA PHE A 600 14.00 34.90 33.41
C PHE A 600 13.08 33.67 33.33
N PRO A 601 12.34 33.26 34.40
CA PRO A 601 11.46 32.11 34.32
C PRO A 601 10.30 32.31 33.34
N SER A 602 9.77 33.55 33.20
CA SER A 602 8.72 33.83 32.22
C SER A 602 9.24 33.73 30.78
N SER A 603 10.48 34.16 30.53
CA SER A 603 11.11 34.05 29.22
C SER A 603 11.36 32.60 28.81
N GLU A 604 11.72 31.73 29.75
CA GLU A 604 11.89 30.30 29.48
C GLU A 604 10.57 29.65 29.05
N ILE A 605 9.46 29.96 29.75
CA ILE A 605 8.11 29.51 29.36
C ILE A 605 7.74 30.06 27.99
N ALA A 606 8.03 31.34 27.72
CA ALA A 606 7.76 31.97 26.44
C ALA A 606 8.54 31.30 25.30
N ILE A 607 9.83 31.02 25.48
CA ILE A 607 10.67 30.31 24.49
C ILE A 607 10.09 28.92 24.20
N GLN A 608 9.75 28.15 25.24
CA GLN A 608 9.19 26.81 25.06
C GLN A 608 7.85 26.83 24.31
N LEU A 609 6.97 27.78 24.66
CA LEU A 609 5.67 27.96 23.99
C LEU A 609 5.85 28.39 22.52
N VAL A 610 6.73 29.35 22.25
CA VAL A 610 7.01 29.80 20.88
C VAL A 610 7.61 28.65 20.07
N ASN A 611 8.59 27.92 20.60
CA ASN A 611 9.19 26.77 19.91
C ASN A 611 8.13 25.69 19.63
N TYR A 612 7.22 25.42 20.56
CA TYR A 612 6.09 24.50 20.34
C TYR A 612 5.14 24.98 19.24
N LEU A 613 4.77 26.26 19.24
CA LEU A 613 3.89 26.85 18.22
C LEU A 613 4.56 26.83 16.83
N VAL A 614 5.83 27.20 16.76
CA VAL A 614 6.62 27.16 15.52
C VAL A 614 6.68 25.74 14.98
N SER A 615 7.04 24.77 15.83
CA SER A 615 7.18 23.38 15.40
C SER A 615 5.88 22.66 15.07
N SER A 616 4.74 23.16 15.54
CA SER A 616 3.41 22.58 15.26
C SER A 616 2.70 23.24 14.07
N LEU A 617 2.91 24.55 13.86
CA LEU A 617 2.21 25.32 12.83
C LEU A 617 2.98 25.41 11.52
N ILE A 618 4.31 25.35 11.56
CA ILE A 618 5.16 25.56 10.39
C ILE A 618 5.68 24.21 9.87
N PRO A 619 5.44 23.88 8.58
CA PRO A 619 5.94 22.64 8.02
C PRO A 619 7.47 22.66 7.88
N PRO A 620 8.16 21.55 8.15
CA PRO A 620 9.61 21.48 8.05
C PRO A 620 10.09 21.64 6.61
N ARG A 621 11.18 22.39 6.42
CA ARG A 621 11.83 22.54 5.12
C ARG A 621 12.79 21.38 4.89
N ILE A 622 12.52 20.60 3.85
CA ILE A 622 13.43 19.54 3.41
C ILE A 622 14.40 20.16 2.42
N LEU A 623 15.70 19.91 2.58
CA LEU A 623 16.70 20.33 1.61
C LEU A 623 16.64 19.44 0.35
N PRO A 624 16.68 20.03 -0.86
CA PRO A 624 16.81 19.31 -2.13
C PRO A 624 18.06 18.41 -2.15
N LYS A 625 17.99 17.27 -2.82
CA LYS A 625 19.08 16.27 -2.87
C LYS A 625 19.28 15.72 -4.27
N LEU A 626 20.54 15.49 -4.63
CA LEU A 626 20.91 14.72 -5.81
C LEU A 626 20.73 13.21 -5.56
N SER A 627 20.81 12.40 -6.60
CA SER A 627 20.81 10.94 -6.54
C SER A 627 22.11 10.39 -7.07
N PHE A 628 22.89 9.78 -6.18
CA PHE A 628 24.12 9.04 -6.51
C PHE A 628 23.93 7.54 -6.32
N GLU A 629 22.68 7.08 -6.33
CA GLU A 629 22.35 5.70 -6.02
C GLU A 629 22.84 4.69 -7.06
N LYS A 630 22.72 5.03 -8.34
CA LYS A 630 23.14 4.17 -9.45
C LYS A 630 24.61 4.37 -9.85
N THR A 631 25.11 5.61 -9.79
CA THR A 631 26.45 5.98 -10.27
C THR A 631 27.54 5.92 -9.20
N GLY A 632 27.19 5.97 -7.92
CA GLY A 632 28.14 6.26 -6.85
C GLY A 632 28.48 7.76 -6.77
N VAL A 633 29.30 8.14 -5.79
CA VAL A 633 29.71 9.53 -5.58
C VAL A 633 30.68 9.90 -6.71
N PRO A 634 30.43 10.99 -7.46
CA PRO A 634 31.32 11.41 -8.55
C PRO A 634 32.63 12.00 -8.00
N ASP A 635 33.66 12.06 -8.85
CA ASP A 635 34.99 12.59 -8.48
C ASP A 635 34.89 14.05 -7.99
N ASP A 636 34.02 14.85 -8.59
CA ASP A 636 33.76 16.25 -8.20
C ASP A 636 33.17 16.41 -6.78
N CYS A 637 32.66 15.33 -6.19
CA CYS A 637 32.08 15.29 -4.85
C CYS A 637 32.86 14.37 -3.91
N LYS A 638 34.13 14.09 -4.22
CA LYS A 638 34.99 13.26 -3.40
C LYS A 638 35.03 13.78 -1.96
N THR A 639 34.84 12.87 -1.02
CA THR A 639 34.56 13.22 0.38
C THR A 639 35.45 12.44 1.33
N LEU A 640 35.98 13.13 2.34
CA LEU A 640 36.76 12.54 3.43
C LEU A 640 35.92 12.43 4.70
N VAL A 641 35.73 11.21 5.20
CA VAL A 641 35.15 10.95 6.52
C VAL A 641 36.28 10.93 7.54
N ILE A 642 36.28 11.89 8.47
CA ILE A 642 37.33 12.03 9.48
C ILE A 642 36.77 11.80 10.87
N VAL A 643 37.49 11.02 11.68
CA VAL A 643 37.14 10.79 13.09
C VAL A 643 38.21 11.38 14.01
N PRO A 644 37.95 12.54 14.64
CA PRO A 644 38.84 13.11 15.65
C PRO A 644 38.91 12.22 16.90
N MET A 645 40.12 11.80 17.30
CA MET A 645 40.31 10.95 18.48
C MET A 645 41.58 11.26 19.28
N ILE A 646 41.64 10.83 20.54
CA ILE A 646 42.86 10.89 21.36
C ILE A 646 43.39 9.45 21.50
N LEU A 647 44.69 9.27 21.32
CA LEU A 647 45.35 7.98 21.50
C LEU A 647 45.55 7.71 23.00
N LEU A 648 44.53 7.16 23.65
CA LEU A 648 44.55 6.89 25.09
C LEU A 648 45.10 5.50 25.44
N THR A 649 44.51 4.44 24.90
CA THR A 649 44.88 3.06 25.21
C THR A 649 44.85 2.19 23.95
N PRO A 650 45.67 1.12 23.88
CA PRO A 650 45.66 0.20 22.74
C PRO A 650 44.28 -0.41 22.48
N GLY A 651 43.51 -0.71 23.53
CA GLY A 651 42.15 -1.25 23.42
C GLY A 651 41.16 -0.26 22.81
N SER A 652 41.20 1.01 23.22
CA SER A 652 40.37 2.08 22.65
C SER A 652 40.70 2.32 21.18
N ILE A 653 41.99 2.34 20.83
CA ILE A 653 42.47 2.51 19.45
C ILE A 653 41.96 1.36 18.56
N ARG A 654 42.12 0.09 19.00
CA ARG A 654 41.59 -1.08 18.27
C ARG A 654 40.07 -1.03 18.13
N ASN A 655 39.35 -0.56 19.15
CA ASN A 655 37.91 -0.39 19.06
C ASN A 655 37.52 0.66 18.02
N GLN A 656 38.26 1.77 17.96
CA GLN A 656 38.01 2.82 16.99
C GLN A 656 38.32 2.38 15.55
N LEU A 657 39.39 1.61 15.35
CA LEU A 657 39.70 0.99 14.05
C LEU A 657 38.58 0.06 13.58
N ARG A 658 38.05 -0.79 14.47
CA ARG A 658 36.88 -1.63 14.16
C ARG A 658 35.64 -0.79 13.79
N ARG A 659 35.40 0.31 14.50
CA ARG A 659 34.28 1.23 14.17
C ARG A 659 34.49 1.92 12.82
N LEU A 660 35.71 2.34 12.52
CA LEU A 660 36.07 2.92 11.22
C LEU A 660 35.81 1.93 10.09
N GLU A 661 36.19 0.66 10.28
CA GLU A 661 35.90 -0.43 9.35
C GLU A 661 34.39 -0.65 9.15
N VAL A 662 33.60 -0.65 10.23
CA VAL A 662 32.13 -0.75 10.14
C VAL A 662 31.54 0.43 9.35
N ASN A 663 32.01 1.66 9.61
CA ASN A 663 31.55 2.85 8.89
C ASN A 663 31.89 2.77 7.39
N PHE A 664 33.08 2.25 7.04
CA PHE A 664 33.50 1.99 5.66
C PHE A 664 32.60 0.94 4.98
N LEU A 665 32.36 -0.20 5.63
CA LEU A 665 31.51 -1.26 5.08
C LEU A 665 30.05 -0.80 4.89
N ALA A 666 29.54 0.01 5.82
CA ALA A 666 28.20 0.58 5.71
C ALA A 666 28.05 1.61 4.58
N ASN A 667 29.14 2.31 4.21
CA ASN A 667 29.12 3.41 3.24
C ASN A 667 30.16 3.23 2.12
N ARG A 668 30.31 2.01 1.61
CA ARG A 668 31.32 1.72 0.58
C ARG A 668 31.07 2.51 -0.71
N ASN A 669 32.03 3.35 -1.10
CA ASN A 669 32.00 4.13 -2.33
C ASN A 669 33.44 4.45 -2.78
N PRO A 670 33.77 4.42 -4.10
CA PRO A 670 35.13 4.73 -4.57
C PRO A 670 35.62 6.13 -4.17
N ASN A 671 34.73 7.12 -4.10
CA ASN A 671 35.07 8.51 -3.78
C ASN A 671 34.75 8.92 -2.33
N LEU A 672 34.59 7.93 -1.45
CA LEU A 672 34.44 8.15 -0.02
C LEU A 672 35.61 7.50 0.72
N VAL A 673 36.54 8.35 1.18
CA VAL A 673 37.72 7.93 1.92
C VAL A 673 37.54 8.17 3.42
N PHE A 674 38.24 7.40 4.25
CA PHE A 674 38.06 7.38 5.70
C PHE A 674 39.39 7.67 6.40
N GLY A 675 39.36 8.40 7.51
CA GLY A 675 40.58 8.68 8.26
C GLY A 675 40.38 8.89 9.75
N LEU A 676 41.48 8.72 10.49
CA LEU A 676 41.58 9.08 11.90
C LEU A 676 42.41 10.36 12.05
N LEU A 677 41.92 11.30 12.85
CA LEU A 677 42.63 12.54 13.17
C LEU A 677 42.99 12.55 14.66
N SER A 678 44.19 12.10 14.93
CA SER A 678 44.64 11.69 16.25
C SER A 678 45.56 12.71 16.92
N ASP A 679 45.40 12.86 18.24
CA ASP A 679 46.35 13.56 19.11
C ASP A 679 46.76 12.63 20.24
N PHE A 680 47.86 12.95 20.92
CA PHE A 680 48.18 12.37 22.21
C PHE A 680 47.43 13.04 23.37
N PRO A 681 47.26 12.36 24.51
CA PRO A 681 46.64 12.95 25.70
C PRO A 681 47.52 14.03 26.31
N ASP A 682 46.91 15.02 26.95
CA ASP A 682 47.59 16.14 27.63
C ASP A 682 48.68 15.63 28.60
N ALA A 683 49.86 16.26 28.58
CA ALA A 683 51.03 15.80 29.30
C ALA A 683 51.91 16.95 29.84
N PRO A 684 52.66 16.72 30.94
CA PRO A 684 53.61 17.73 31.44
C PRO A 684 54.87 17.85 30.56
N THR A 685 55.13 16.88 29.70
CA THR A 685 56.26 16.85 28.74
C THR A 685 55.75 16.75 27.31
N ALA A 686 56.54 17.22 26.35
CA ALA A 686 56.20 17.15 24.91
C ALA A 686 55.97 15.70 24.46
N ASP A 687 56.93 14.82 24.81
CA ASP A 687 56.89 13.40 24.51
C ASP A 687 56.79 12.57 25.80
N ARG A 688 56.08 11.43 25.72
CA ARG A 688 56.03 10.39 26.75
C ARG A 688 56.55 9.07 26.17
N PRO A 689 57.15 8.20 27.00
CA PRO A 689 57.69 6.92 26.53
C PRO A 689 56.63 5.98 25.95
N GLU A 690 55.35 6.17 26.28
CA GLU A 690 54.21 5.36 25.82
C GLU A 690 53.68 5.80 24.44
N ASP A 691 53.96 7.04 24.03
CA ASP A 691 53.40 7.64 22.81
C ASP A 691 53.76 6.88 21.53
N PRO A 692 55.03 6.44 21.31
CA PRO A 692 55.39 5.69 20.11
C PRO A 692 54.64 4.36 20.00
N ALA A 693 54.41 3.68 21.13
CA ALA A 693 53.68 2.41 21.16
C ALA A 693 52.19 2.60 20.80
N LEU A 694 51.57 3.67 21.32
CA LEU A 694 50.17 4.00 21.01
C LEU A 694 50.00 4.40 19.54
N PHE A 695 50.91 5.24 19.02
CA PHE A 695 50.93 5.61 17.62
C PHE A 695 51.12 4.38 16.71
N GLN A 696 52.04 3.47 17.05
CA GLN A 696 52.29 2.27 16.27
C GLN A 696 51.05 1.37 16.18
N VAL A 697 50.23 1.27 17.23
CA VAL A 697 48.96 0.51 17.18
C VAL A 697 47.98 1.12 16.19
N ALA A 698 47.83 2.45 16.18
CA ALA A 698 46.99 3.14 15.20
C ALA A 698 47.54 2.99 13.78
N ALA A 699 48.86 3.14 13.64
CA ALA A 699 49.57 3.06 12.38
C ALA A 699 49.45 1.68 11.70
N SER A 700 49.78 0.62 12.44
CA SER A 700 49.64 -0.75 11.95
C SER A 700 48.19 -1.08 11.63
N GLY A 701 47.23 -0.65 12.46
CA GLY A 701 45.81 -0.91 12.21
C GLY A 701 45.28 -0.28 10.92
N ILE A 702 45.68 0.95 10.59
CA ILE A 702 45.30 1.58 9.30
C ILE A 702 45.97 0.88 8.11
N LYS A 703 47.23 0.46 8.24
CA LYS A 703 47.92 -0.32 7.20
C LYS A 703 47.23 -1.67 6.96
N GLU A 704 46.91 -2.40 8.02
CA GLU A 704 46.17 -3.67 7.95
C GLU A 704 44.82 -3.50 7.25
N LEU A 705 44.10 -2.39 7.49
CA LEU A 705 42.84 -2.09 6.80
C LEU A 705 43.04 -1.82 5.30
N ASN A 706 44.03 -1.01 4.91
CA ASN A 706 44.34 -0.77 3.50
C ASN A 706 44.78 -2.04 2.78
N GLU A 707 45.59 -2.90 3.44
CA GLU A 707 46.00 -4.21 2.92
C GLU A 707 44.80 -5.16 2.75
N LYS A 708 43.93 -5.23 3.77
CA LYS A 708 42.73 -6.09 3.76
C LYS A 708 41.77 -5.75 2.63
N TYR A 709 41.59 -4.46 2.33
CA TYR A 709 40.64 -3.99 1.33
C TYR A 709 41.27 -3.65 -0.04
N GLN A 710 42.58 -3.90 -0.18
CA GLN A 710 43.35 -3.70 -1.42
C GLN A 710 43.11 -2.32 -2.07
N GLY A 711 43.22 -1.26 -1.27
CA GLY A 711 43.07 0.10 -1.76
C GLY A 711 43.45 1.17 -0.74
N ASP A 712 43.67 2.40 -1.21
CA ASP A 712 44.12 3.54 -0.41
C ASP A 712 42.94 4.34 0.17
N ASN A 713 42.06 3.63 0.89
CA ASN A 713 40.82 4.20 1.42
C ASN A 713 40.93 4.73 2.85
N PHE A 714 41.95 4.30 3.62
CA PHE A 714 42.14 4.63 5.02
C PHE A 714 43.37 5.51 5.24
N TYR A 715 43.21 6.59 6.01
CA TYR A 715 44.23 7.60 6.28
C TYR A 715 44.47 7.77 7.79
N LEU A 716 45.72 8.01 8.19
CA LEU A 716 46.08 8.41 9.55
C LEU A 716 46.69 9.81 9.54
N PHE A 717 46.00 10.72 10.21
CA PHE A 717 46.48 12.05 10.51
C PHE A 717 46.85 12.13 12.00
N HIS A 718 48.01 12.70 12.29
CA HIS A 718 48.50 12.80 13.67
C HIS A 718 49.20 14.12 13.94
N ARG A 719 48.91 14.71 15.10
CA ARG A 719 49.47 15.98 15.56
C ARG A 719 50.29 15.79 16.83
N ASP A 720 51.41 16.50 16.88
CA ASP A 720 52.26 16.57 18.05
C ASP A 720 51.68 17.50 19.13
N ARG A 721 52.10 17.31 20.38
CA ARG A 721 51.70 18.20 21.48
C ARG A 721 52.46 19.52 21.40
N VAL A 722 51.78 20.59 21.81
CA VAL A 722 52.33 21.95 21.89
C VAL A 722 52.14 22.48 23.30
N TRP A 723 53.13 23.23 23.80
CA TRP A 723 53.03 23.89 25.09
C TRP A 723 51.90 24.93 25.11
N SER A 724 50.97 24.79 26.07
CA SER A 724 49.92 25.77 26.35
C SER A 724 50.23 26.51 27.64
N GLU A 725 50.38 27.84 27.55
CA GLU A 725 50.60 28.69 28.72
C GLU A 725 49.38 28.72 29.66
N SER A 726 48.18 28.66 29.10
CA SER A 726 46.92 28.70 29.86
C SER A 726 46.69 27.41 30.66
N GLU A 727 46.94 26.25 30.03
CA GLU A 727 46.74 24.93 30.64
C GLU A 727 47.98 24.41 31.39
N ARG A 728 49.13 25.09 31.22
CA ARG A 728 50.44 24.72 31.77
C ARG A 728 50.84 23.27 31.47
N ALA A 729 50.47 22.80 30.28
CA ALA A 729 50.69 21.45 29.82
C ALA A 729 50.95 21.43 28.31
N TRP A 730 51.58 20.36 27.83
CA TRP A 730 51.68 20.03 26.42
C TRP A 730 50.37 19.37 25.98
N ILE A 731 49.67 20.00 25.03
CA ILE A 731 48.34 19.62 24.57
C ILE A 731 48.26 19.67 23.04
N GLY A 732 47.27 19.02 22.43
CA GLY A 732 46.94 19.26 21.03
C GLY A 732 46.40 20.69 20.82
N TRP A 733 46.99 21.46 19.89
CA TRP A 733 46.61 22.85 19.64
C TRP A 733 45.10 22.97 19.32
N GLU A 734 44.42 23.90 20.01
CA GLU A 734 42.97 24.16 19.97
C GLU A 734 42.04 22.92 20.02
N ARG A 735 42.51 21.80 20.59
CA ARG A 735 41.76 20.53 20.75
C ARG A 735 40.98 20.16 19.46
N LYS A 736 39.66 19.95 19.53
CA LYS A 736 38.82 19.53 18.39
C LYS A 736 38.77 20.57 17.26
N ARG A 737 38.83 21.87 17.56
CA ARG A 737 38.79 22.92 16.54
C ARG A 737 40.10 22.91 15.74
N GLY A 738 41.24 22.95 16.43
CA GLY A 738 42.55 22.96 15.78
C GLY A 738 42.78 21.75 14.88
N LYS A 739 42.24 20.57 15.24
CA LYS A 739 42.27 19.38 14.38
C LYS A 739 41.73 19.68 12.98
N LEU A 740 40.52 20.19 12.93
CA LEU A 740 39.83 20.43 11.66
C LEU A 740 40.42 21.63 10.92
N GLU A 741 40.92 22.63 11.65
CA GLU A 741 41.58 23.81 11.07
C GLU A 741 42.88 23.42 10.36
N GLU A 742 43.76 22.64 11.01
CA GLU A 742 44.99 22.12 10.38
C GLU A 742 44.68 21.17 9.22
N LEU A 743 43.64 20.35 9.32
CA LEU A 743 43.18 19.50 8.21
C LEU A 743 42.71 20.33 7.02
N ASN A 744 41.93 21.39 7.25
CA ASN A 744 41.47 22.28 6.18
C ASN A 744 42.66 22.99 5.51
N CYS A 745 43.64 23.45 6.29
CA CYS A 745 44.87 24.04 5.74
C CYS A 745 45.61 23.04 4.83
N LEU A 746 45.72 21.77 5.25
CA LEU A 746 46.33 20.71 4.44
C LEU A 746 45.55 20.46 3.14
N LEU A 747 44.21 20.41 3.21
CA LEU A 747 43.36 20.10 2.04
C LEU A 747 43.30 21.26 1.04
N ASN A 748 43.31 22.50 1.52
CA ASN A 748 43.26 23.70 0.68
C ASN A 748 44.66 24.15 0.20
N GLU A 749 45.73 23.51 0.69
CA GLU A 749 47.13 23.95 0.47
C GLU A 749 47.35 25.41 0.92
N GLU A 750 46.63 25.85 1.97
CA GLU A 750 46.65 27.21 2.50
C GLU A 750 47.62 27.36 3.68
N PRO A 751 48.28 28.53 3.84
CA PRO A 751 49.07 28.81 5.01
C PRO A 751 48.19 28.90 6.26
N HIS A 752 48.67 28.33 7.37
CA HIS A 752 47.91 28.31 8.61
C HIS A 752 47.64 29.75 9.15
N PRO A 753 46.40 30.10 9.56
CA PRO A 753 46.00 31.47 9.97
C PRO A 753 46.80 32.07 11.13
N TRP A 754 47.42 31.20 11.93
CA TRP A 754 48.29 31.55 13.06
C TRP A 754 49.41 32.55 12.70
N GLY A 755 49.88 32.56 11.44
CA GLY A 755 50.88 33.53 10.98
C GLY A 755 50.48 35.00 11.12
N GLU A 756 49.18 35.31 11.18
CA GLU A 756 48.65 36.67 11.28
C GLU A 756 48.23 37.07 12.71
N LEU A 757 48.07 36.11 13.64
CA LEU A 757 47.32 36.33 14.89
C LEU A 757 48.13 36.37 16.20
N SER A 758 49.32 35.77 16.36
CA SER A 758 50.08 35.91 17.62
C SER A 758 51.53 35.37 17.63
N GLY A 759 52.34 35.90 18.56
CA GLY A 759 53.76 35.55 18.79
C GLY A 759 54.01 34.50 19.89
N GLN A 760 53.55 33.26 19.70
CA GLN A 760 53.96 32.09 20.52
C GLN A 760 55.02 31.23 19.78
N SER A 761 55.63 30.25 20.46
CA SER A 761 56.85 29.53 19.98
C SER A 761 56.63 28.37 18.99
N TYR A 762 55.42 28.12 18.49
CA TYR A 762 55.13 27.00 17.58
C TYR A 762 54.32 27.43 16.35
N ARG A 763 54.81 27.09 15.16
CA ARG A 763 54.10 27.21 13.87
C ARG A 763 53.52 25.85 13.49
N PRO A 764 52.18 25.70 13.42
CA PRO A 764 51.56 24.49 12.87
C PRO A 764 52.08 24.22 11.46
N ARG A 765 52.40 22.95 11.15
CA ARG A 765 52.89 22.52 9.83
C ARG A 765 51.92 21.49 9.25
N PRO A 766 50.88 21.94 8.53
CA PRO A 766 49.89 21.04 7.93
C PRO A 766 50.53 19.92 7.06
N GLU A 767 51.66 20.20 6.43
CA GLU A 767 52.44 19.26 5.60
C GLU A 767 52.90 17.98 6.34
N ILE A 768 53.02 18.03 7.68
CA ILE A 768 53.50 16.90 8.51
C ILE A 768 52.33 16.13 9.14
N LEU A 769 51.09 16.58 8.90
CA LEU A 769 49.89 16.02 9.52
C LEU A 769 49.57 14.59 9.02
N LEU A 770 49.84 14.29 7.74
CA LEU A 770 49.55 12.99 7.13
C LEU A 770 50.71 12.01 7.34
N HIS A 771 50.45 10.92 8.08
CA HIS A 771 51.47 9.89 8.36
C HIS A 771 51.26 8.61 7.55
N ILE A 772 50.00 8.23 7.28
CA ILE A 772 49.67 7.01 6.53
C ILE A 772 48.54 7.31 5.54
N GLY A 773 48.72 6.85 4.30
CA GLY A 773 47.81 7.06 3.17
C GLY A 773 48.56 7.69 1.99
N VAL A 774 47.98 7.62 0.80
CA VAL A 774 48.59 8.16 -0.41
C VAL A 774 48.19 9.63 -0.58
N PRO A 775 49.12 10.61 -0.56
CA PRO A 775 48.78 12.03 -0.67
C PRO A 775 47.99 12.38 -1.94
N ALA A 776 48.26 11.70 -3.06
CA ALA A 776 47.51 11.86 -4.31
C ALA A 776 46.01 11.52 -4.14
N GLY A 777 45.68 10.61 -3.22
CA GLY A 777 44.32 10.24 -2.88
C GLY A 777 43.54 11.33 -2.13
N LEU A 778 44.20 12.36 -1.59
CA LEU A 778 43.56 13.50 -0.94
C LEU A 778 43.28 14.66 -1.91
N LYS A 779 43.87 14.65 -3.11
CA LYS A 779 43.60 15.68 -4.11
C LYS A 779 42.14 15.60 -4.58
N GLY A 780 41.52 16.79 -4.69
CA GLY A 780 40.14 16.95 -5.15
C GLY A 780 39.07 16.62 -4.11
N ILE A 781 39.41 16.50 -2.81
CA ILE A 781 38.39 16.41 -1.76
C ILE A 781 37.58 17.71 -1.74
N ARG A 782 36.28 17.59 -1.99
CA ARG A 782 35.33 18.72 -1.99
C ARG A 782 34.61 18.87 -0.65
N TYR A 783 34.35 17.76 0.04
CA TYR A 783 33.59 17.76 1.31
C TYR A 783 34.29 16.94 2.40
N VAL A 784 34.08 17.33 3.66
CA VAL A 784 34.56 16.60 4.83
C VAL A 784 33.37 16.24 5.73
N ILE A 785 33.26 14.97 6.10
CA ILE A 785 32.29 14.49 7.09
C ILE A 785 33.04 14.22 8.38
N THR A 786 32.80 15.04 9.40
CA THR A 786 33.41 14.87 10.72
C THR A 786 32.51 14.04 11.63
N LEU A 787 33.01 12.92 12.16
CA LEU A 787 32.27 12.08 13.11
C LEU A 787 32.95 12.12 14.47
N ASP A 788 32.18 12.23 15.55
CA ASP A 788 32.73 11.93 16.89
C ASP A 788 33.07 10.44 17.00
N ALA A 789 34.01 10.08 17.88
CA ALA A 789 34.44 8.69 18.07
C ALA A 789 33.30 7.72 18.40
N ASP A 790 32.23 8.21 19.04
CA ASP A 790 31.03 7.44 19.40
C ASP A 790 29.86 7.57 18.41
N THR A 791 30.01 8.40 17.38
CA THR A 791 28.96 8.56 16.36
C THR A 791 29.06 7.44 15.32
N GLN A 792 27.95 6.73 15.12
CA GLN A 792 27.82 5.75 14.05
C GLN A 792 27.38 6.44 12.77
N LEU A 793 27.91 6.00 11.61
CA LEU A 793 27.43 6.42 10.30
C LEU A 793 26.59 5.28 9.70
N PRO A 794 25.24 5.33 9.78
CA PRO A 794 24.40 4.26 9.26
C PRO A 794 24.59 4.04 7.75
N PRO A 795 24.14 2.89 7.22
CA PRO A 795 24.26 2.60 5.81
C PRO A 795 23.66 3.70 4.93
N ARG A 796 24.36 4.08 3.85
CA ARG A 796 23.97 5.09 2.86
C ARG A 796 23.93 6.54 3.38
N THR A 797 24.11 6.80 4.68
CA THR A 797 24.06 8.16 5.25
C THR A 797 25.15 9.06 4.70
N GLY A 798 26.37 8.56 4.53
CA GLY A 798 27.48 9.34 3.97
C GLY A 798 27.14 9.85 2.56
N ARG A 799 26.66 8.95 1.69
CA ARG A 799 26.17 9.31 0.35
C ARG A 799 25.04 10.34 0.42
N ARG A 800 24.07 10.15 1.31
CA ARG A 800 22.90 11.05 1.47
C ARG A 800 23.29 12.46 1.93
N LEU A 801 24.31 12.60 2.76
CA LEU A 801 24.85 13.91 3.16
C LEU A 801 25.48 14.62 1.96
N ILE A 802 26.30 13.90 1.19
CA ILE A 802 26.95 14.42 -0.02
C ILE A 802 25.89 14.81 -1.06
N GLU A 803 24.91 13.95 -1.33
CA GLU A 803 23.75 14.24 -2.19
C GLU A 803 23.01 15.52 -1.79
N THR A 804 22.97 15.84 -0.49
CA THR A 804 22.30 17.04 0.02
C THR A 804 23.16 18.28 -0.21
N ILE A 805 24.39 18.31 0.30
CA ILE A 805 25.24 19.52 0.20
C ILE A 805 25.72 19.81 -1.24
N ALA A 806 25.83 18.77 -2.08
CA ALA A 806 26.22 18.92 -3.49
C ALA A 806 25.07 19.39 -4.40
N HIS A 807 23.84 19.48 -3.88
CA HIS A 807 22.73 19.97 -4.68
C HIS A 807 22.93 21.47 -5.00
N PRO A 808 22.79 21.91 -6.27
CA PRO A 808 23.04 23.30 -6.66
C PRO A 808 22.28 24.35 -5.84
N LEU A 809 21.02 24.09 -5.47
CA LEU A 809 20.25 24.97 -4.58
C LEU A 809 20.86 25.16 -3.18
N ASN A 810 21.61 24.17 -2.70
CA ASN A 810 22.26 24.21 -1.38
C ASN A 810 23.69 24.75 -1.44
N GLU A 811 24.25 24.98 -2.62
CA GLU A 811 25.61 25.46 -2.80
C GLU A 811 25.82 26.82 -2.11
N ALA A 812 26.92 26.96 -1.37
CA ALA A 812 27.25 28.17 -0.64
C ALA A 812 27.67 29.29 -1.62
N GLU A 813 26.96 30.41 -1.56
CA GLU A 813 27.28 31.62 -2.31
C GLU A 813 28.00 32.60 -1.39
N LEU A 814 29.19 33.04 -1.80
CA LEU A 814 29.97 34.03 -1.08
C LEU A 814 29.63 35.43 -1.58
N ALA A 815 29.63 36.41 -0.67
CA ALA A 815 29.57 37.83 -1.03
C ALA A 815 30.77 38.23 -1.92
N GLU A 816 30.68 39.35 -2.63
CA GLU A 816 31.76 39.87 -3.50
C GLU A 816 33.10 40.04 -2.77
N GLY A 817 33.10 40.16 -1.43
CA GLY A 817 34.30 40.22 -0.59
C GLY A 817 34.79 38.88 -0.03
N GLY A 818 34.16 37.74 -0.36
CA GLY A 818 34.59 36.39 0.05
C GLY A 818 34.39 36.02 1.53
N GLU A 819 34.14 36.98 2.42
CA GLU A 819 34.11 36.74 3.87
C GLU A 819 32.75 36.26 4.42
N ARG A 820 31.66 36.42 3.66
CA ARG A 820 30.31 36.13 4.13
C ARG A 820 29.53 35.25 3.16
N ILE A 821 28.90 34.21 3.68
CA ILE A 821 27.92 33.42 2.94
C ILE A 821 26.60 34.20 2.86
N ILE A 822 26.13 34.44 1.63
CA ILE A 822 24.88 35.17 1.34
C ILE A 822 23.72 34.23 1.02
N GLY A 823 24.01 32.97 0.64
CA GLY A 823 22.99 31.95 0.37
C GLY A 823 23.57 30.53 0.37
N GLY A 824 22.71 29.52 0.56
CA GLY A 824 23.13 28.11 0.65
C GLY A 824 23.84 27.76 1.96
N TYR A 825 24.56 26.62 1.96
CA TYR A 825 25.09 26.01 3.17
C TYR A 825 26.54 25.53 2.98
N ALA A 826 27.46 26.06 3.80
CA ALA A 826 28.82 25.51 3.90
C ALA A 826 28.92 24.34 4.89
N ILE A 827 28.02 24.30 5.88
CA ILE A 827 27.96 23.25 6.89
C ILE A 827 26.52 22.73 6.93
N ILE A 828 26.38 21.41 6.86
CA ILE A 828 25.11 20.73 7.14
C ILE A 828 25.28 19.80 8.35
N GLN A 829 24.35 19.87 9.28
CA GLN A 829 24.33 18.99 10.45
C GLN A 829 23.11 18.09 10.37
N PRO A 830 23.28 16.76 10.16
CA PRO A 830 22.16 15.85 10.27
C PRO A 830 21.71 15.75 11.72
N ARG A 831 20.43 15.42 11.93
CA ARG A 831 19.93 15.05 13.25
C ARG A 831 20.67 13.81 13.74
N VAL A 832 21.25 13.89 14.93
CA VAL A 832 21.86 12.75 15.63
C VAL A 832 20.84 12.22 16.64
N SER A 833 20.47 10.95 16.53
CA SER A 833 19.56 10.28 17.46
C SER A 833 20.32 9.32 18.37
N THR A 834 19.88 9.17 19.61
CA THR A 834 20.41 8.14 20.52
C THR A 834 20.05 6.74 20.02
N SER A 835 20.98 5.80 20.18
CA SER A 835 20.70 4.41 19.82
C SER A 835 19.66 3.81 20.79
N LEU A 836 18.81 2.89 20.31
CA LEU A 836 17.78 2.22 21.12
C LEU A 836 18.34 1.59 22.43
N PRO A 837 19.51 0.91 22.42
CA PRO A 837 20.13 0.41 23.64
C PRO A 837 20.51 1.51 24.63
N ASP A 838 21.03 2.65 24.13
CA ASP A 838 21.51 3.76 24.98
C ASP A 838 20.36 4.60 25.54
N ALA A 839 19.23 4.69 24.83
CA ALA A 839 18.04 5.41 25.29
C ALA A 839 17.48 4.85 26.61
N ILE A 840 17.63 3.54 26.85
CA ILE A 840 17.06 2.85 28.02
C ILE A 840 18.09 2.67 29.15
N ALA A 841 19.36 2.99 28.90
CA ALA A 841 20.50 2.68 29.77
C ALA A 841 20.41 3.34 31.16
N THR A 842 19.87 4.55 31.26
CA THR A 842 19.77 5.27 32.55
C THR A 842 18.38 5.87 32.77
N ARG A 843 18.05 6.23 34.02
CA ARG A 843 16.82 6.96 34.32
C ARG A 843 16.79 8.34 33.65
N PHE A 844 17.95 8.99 33.55
CA PHE A 844 18.10 10.26 32.86
C PHE A 844 17.75 10.13 31.37
N THR A 845 18.35 9.16 30.67
CA THR A 845 18.06 8.92 29.25
C THR A 845 16.59 8.52 29.03
N ARG A 846 15.95 7.78 29.93
CA ARG A 846 14.51 7.47 29.80
C ARG A 846 13.57 8.67 29.91
N LEU A 847 13.97 9.71 30.64
CA LEU A 847 13.17 10.93 30.82
C LEU A 847 13.46 11.97 29.72
N PHE A 848 14.71 12.06 29.27
CA PHE A 848 15.18 13.11 28.36
C PHE A 848 15.41 12.66 26.92
N CYS A 849 15.53 11.35 26.65
CA CYS A 849 15.49 10.89 25.27
C CYS A 849 14.05 11.05 24.76
N GLU A 850 13.91 11.76 23.65
CA GLU A 850 12.72 11.67 22.82
C GLU A 850 12.40 10.19 22.53
N PRO A 851 11.15 9.83 22.18
CA PRO A 851 10.79 8.47 21.76
C PRO A 851 11.55 8.06 20.48
N GLY A 852 12.84 7.75 20.64
CA GLY A 852 13.73 7.24 19.62
C GLY A 852 13.32 5.81 19.32
N GLY A 853 12.93 5.56 18.08
CA GLY A 853 12.55 4.23 17.60
C GLY A 853 11.10 4.10 17.13
N THR A 854 10.28 5.15 17.14
CA THR A 854 8.93 5.08 16.54
C THR A 854 8.96 5.09 15.01
N ASP A 855 9.93 5.77 14.38
CA ASP A 855 10.24 5.61 12.96
C ASP A 855 11.62 6.25 12.59
N PRO A 856 12.70 5.48 12.42
CA PRO A 856 13.99 6.00 11.93
C PRO A 856 13.92 6.47 10.45
N TYR A 857 12.80 6.24 9.76
CA TYR A 857 12.57 6.62 8.36
C TYR A 857 11.70 7.87 8.20
N THR A 858 11.27 8.52 9.29
CA THR A 858 10.59 9.81 9.21
C THR A 858 11.61 10.86 8.76
N PRO A 859 11.44 11.46 7.56
CA PRO A 859 12.50 12.21 6.90
C PRO A 859 12.61 13.67 7.31
N ALA A 860 11.64 14.18 8.08
CA ALA A 860 11.55 15.58 8.45
C ALA A 860 11.09 15.69 9.90
N VAL A 861 11.86 16.44 10.68
CA VAL A 861 11.58 16.75 12.08
C VAL A 861 11.55 18.27 12.17
N SER A 862 10.55 18.80 12.85
CA SER A 862 10.41 20.24 13.00
C SER A 862 11.25 20.74 14.17
N ASP A 863 12.29 21.51 13.86
CA ASP A 863 13.10 22.25 14.83
C ASP A 863 12.88 23.75 14.62
N ALA A 864 12.57 24.49 15.68
CA ALA A 864 12.17 25.89 15.56
C ALA A 864 13.26 26.77 14.92
N HIS A 865 14.54 26.48 15.16
CA HIS A 865 15.64 27.21 14.57
C HIS A 865 15.77 26.88 13.08
N GLN A 866 15.86 25.59 12.73
CA GLN A 866 16.04 25.14 11.34
C GLN A 866 14.82 25.41 10.44
N VAL A 867 13.64 25.56 11.04
CA VAL A 867 12.41 25.84 10.31
C VAL A 867 12.28 27.33 10.00
N LEU A 868 12.66 28.21 10.93
CA LEU A 868 12.51 29.67 10.77
C LEU A 868 13.70 30.34 10.08
N PHE A 869 14.92 29.85 10.33
CA PHE A 869 16.20 30.41 9.88
C PHE A 869 16.92 29.41 8.98
#